data_AF-A0A833T7S2-F1
#
_entry.id   AF-A0A833T7S2-F1
#
_cell.length_a   1.000
_cell.length_b   1.000
_cell.length_c   1.000
_cell.angle_alpha   90.00
_cell.angle_beta   90.00
_cell.angle_gamma   90.00
#
_symmetry.space_group_name_H-M   'P 1'
#
loop_
_entity.id
_entity.type
_entity.pdbx_description
1 polymer ?
#
loop_
_entity_poly.entity_id
_entity_poly.type
_entity_poly.pdbx_seq_one_letter_code
_entity_poly.pdbx_strand_id
1 'polypeptide(L)'
;MTTDITLNEPVILKETDLTIPTYGIAKPEKNPMFLEDRVYQGSSGKTYPFPVTERVFDEKHDKIYKAVILENKYIQVTFLPELGGRIYRMLDKTNNYDFVYYNHVIKPALVGLAGPWISGGIEFNWPQHHRPDTFSPVNYYTKINSDGSKTIWMSDIDQMNGTKILVGFTMYPDKAYLKVDETFSNPTDLPQTFLWWANPAVPVNENTQSIFPPDVNAVFDHGKRAVSDFPIATGEYYKVDYSEGVDISRYKNVPVPTSYMAAKSKYDFLGNYDHQKKAGLLHVADHHTSPGKKQWTWGHGDFGQSWDHQLTDSDGPYIELMVGTFTDNQPDFSWLNPHEEKHSTEYFMPYKAVGAVKNATIDAAVNLEKDGDTISIAAYATSEFSNVQIILEKENEVLLDEKTTLSPIETFVTTIQNDQFKLHELTLKVLDPDGNILVQYKPEPEKIEAIPDAAKAIPNPKDIKTNDELFNAGQHLDQYRHASFRPEDYYLEGLKRDKFDKRINDAYGLLLYRQGLFVESEKYFRRALERQNNHNTNPVSGFPSYHLGLSLEKQGKYAEAYDAFYKATWSADTKSVSFVAMAKIKIRENDLDNALKFINQALLFNYNDLTARAIKAHILILMKSDQAEKLLKDSLEIDNSASAVLFEYSKINPDYLDTLKHFIDTRLNDVLDLVQLYLETGQYADALSALNIYKDDNPLKSYYESYIYSKLDSQEQALASAKLGASLSPDYIFPNRLFDVIILEYIQNINPKDGLAPYYLGNLYYDRRIYQKAQALWEKSVKLDPDYAMSYRNLSIVYYNKTNQPKKALEYLEKAFKLDPKNARLVFELDSLYQKMNHSLTDRLAFLEKYLDLVEQRDDSYIQLVTLLNETGRYKEAYQKLMDRIFHPWEGGEGKVSSQYEYALVELAKQDIANENYTTAIEKLNRALVYPRSLGEGKLPTANNNVIDFYLGYAYKQINDTQQANEHLRLATQGLEKPSSAMYYNDQPSDTIFYQGLAFEQLGQTKEANGKFHALISYGEKHIFDNIEMDYFAVSLPDALLFKDDHKSLNVIDCYYLIALGYLGLNQVDKAHTMMDKITELTNNHQGMLRHCSFKKFSL
;
A
#
# COMPACT_ATOMS: atom_id res chain seq x y z
N MET A 1 2.20 -48.90 -30.34
CA MET A 1 0.83 -48.96 -29.82
C MET A 1 0.31 -47.54 -29.84
N THR A 2 -0.65 -47.29 -30.72
CA THR A 2 -1.29 -45.99 -30.97
C THR A 2 -2.33 -45.76 -29.87
N THR A 3 -2.03 -44.87 -28.93
CA THR A 3 -3.03 -44.27 -28.05
C THR A 3 -3.71 -43.14 -28.81
N ASP A 4 -4.97 -43.38 -29.18
CA ASP A 4 -5.92 -42.34 -29.58
C ASP A 4 -6.05 -41.35 -28.41
N ILE A 5 -5.41 -40.20 -28.55
CA ILE A 5 -5.71 -39.02 -27.75
C ILE A 5 -6.93 -38.39 -28.39
N THR A 6 -8.11 -38.66 -27.85
CA THR A 6 -9.26 -37.77 -28.01
C THR A 6 -8.82 -36.41 -27.46
N LEU A 7 -8.47 -35.49 -28.37
CA LEU A 7 -8.19 -34.10 -28.05
C LEU A 7 -9.46 -33.49 -27.46
N ASN A 8 -9.54 -33.47 -26.12
CA ASN A 8 -10.33 -32.50 -25.38
C ASN A 8 -10.04 -31.11 -25.98
N GLU A 9 -11.06 -30.26 -26.10
CA GLU A 9 -10.91 -28.94 -26.71
C GLU A 9 -9.68 -28.21 -26.14
N PRO A 10 -8.76 -27.72 -27.00
CA PRO A 10 -7.48 -27.20 -26.55
C PRO A 10 -7.67 -25.89 -25.77
N VAL A 11 -6.83 -25.66 -24.75
CA VAL A 11 -6.72 -24.34 -24.12
C VAL A 11 -6.30 -23.33 -25.19
N ILE A 12 -7.06 -22.27 -25.35
CA ILE A 12 -6.76 -21.16 -26.26
C ILE A 12 -5.87 -20.18 -25.48
N LEU A 13 -4.79 -19.74 -26.12
CA LEU A 13 -3.95 -18.64 -25.67
C LEU A 13 -3.86 -17.68 -26.83
N LYS A 14 -4.27 -16.43 -26.62
CA LYS A 14 -4.32 -15.40 -27.66
C LYS A 14 -3.85 -14.06 -27.11
N GLU A 15 -2.96 -13.40 -27.83
CA GLU A 15 -2.71 -11.96 -27.65
C GLU A 15 -3.63 -11.15 -28.56
N THR A 16 -4.22 -10.08 -28.05
CA THR A 16 -5.15 -9.24 -28.79
C THR A 16 -5.12 -7.81 -28.28
N ASP A 17 -5.55 -6.90 -29.14
CA ASP A 17 -5.76 -5.50 -28.77
C ASP A 17 -7.19 -5.34 -28.25
N LEU A 18 -7.33 -4.72 -27.08
CA LEU A 18 -8.62 -4.33 -26.52
C LEU A 18 -8.72 -2.80 -26.48
N THR A 19 -9.77 -2.26 -27.09
CA THR A 19 -10.11 -0.85 -26.96
C THR A 19 -11.01 -0.70 -25.73
N ILE A 20 -10.53 -0.01 -24.72
CA ILE A 20 -11.25 0.24 -23.47
C ILE A 20 -11.33 1.76 -23.29
N PRO A 21 -12.50 2.32 -22.96
CA PRO A 21 -12.59 3.71 -22.54
C PRO A 21 -11.72 3.94 -21.29
N THR A 22 -10.85 4.94 -21.33
CA THR A 22 -9.86 5.20 -20.28
C THR A 22 -9.82 6.67 -19.91
N TYR A 23 -9.95 6.94 -18.61
CA TYR A 23 -9.64 8.23 -18.03
C TYR A 23 -8.12 8.38 -17.89
N GLY A 24 -7.58 9.49 -18.40
CA GLY A 24 -6.13 9.72 -18.36
C GLY A 24 -5.64 10.17 -16.98
N ILE A 25 -4.33 10.07 -16.78
CA ILE A 25 -3.62 10.60 -15.61
C ILE A 25 -2.69 11.73 -16.03
N ALA A 26 -2.44 12.68 -15.13
CA ALA A 26 -1.46 13.73 -15.37
C ALA A 26 -0.03 13.14 -15.46
N LYS A 27 0.90 13.94 -15.98
CA LYS A 27 2.33 13.59 -15.87
C LYS A 27 2.70 13.55 -14.38
N PRO A 28 3.47 12.54 -13.94
CA PRO A 28 3.85 12.46 -12.55
C PRO A 28 4.89 13.54 -12.21
N GLU A 29 5.09 13.79 -10.92
CA GLU A 29 6.07 14.75 -10.42
C GLU A 29 7.48 14.38 -10.88
N LYS A 30 8.13 15.33 -11.57
CA LYS A 30 9.49 15.16 -12.13
C LYS A 30 10.57 14.99 -11.06
N ASN A 31 10.24 15.34 -9.81
CA ASN A 31 11.16 15.33 -8.67
C ASN A 31 10.71 14.36 -7.60
N PRO A 32 11.65 13.88 -6.76
CA PRO A 32 11.29 12.95 -5.71
C PRO A 32 10.44 13.62 -4.65
N MET A 33 9.48 12.84 -4.13
CA MET A 33 8.62 13.17 -3.02
C MET A 33 9.09 12.44 -1.76
N PHE A 34 9.51 13.18 -0.74
CA PHE A 34 10.01 12.61 0.51
C PHE A 34 8.88 12.48 1.54
N LEU A 35 8.03 11.48 1.35
CA LEU A 35 6.85 11.19 2.19
C LEU A 35 7.20 10.25 3.36
N GLU A 36 8.30 10.55 4.08
CA GLU A 36 8.94 9.61 5.02
C GLU A 36 8.14 9.31 6.29
N ASP A 37 7.18 10.16 6.67
CA ASP A 37 6.29 9.96 7.82
C ASP A 37 4.82 9.76 7.40
N ARG A 38 4.56 9.65 6.08
CA ARG A 38 3.22 9.32 5.57
C ARG A 38 2.87 7.92 6.04
N VAL A 39 1.69 7.77 6.65
CA VAL A 39 1.13 6.47 7.02
C VAL A 39 0.24 6.01 5.87
N TYR A 40 0.49 4.80 5.36
CA TYR A 40 -0.25 4.24 4.25
C TYR A 40 -0.54 2.77 4.50
N GLN A 41 -1.83 2.43 4.62
CA GLN A 41 -2.33 1.09 4.94
C GLN A 41 -1.60 0.46 6.16
N GLY A 42 -1.36 1.26 7.21
CA GLY A 42 -0.66 0.89 8.45
C GLY A 42 0.87 0.78 8.36
N SER A 43 1.46 1.04 7.19
CA SER A 43 2.91 0.95 6.94
C SER A 43 3.44 2.30 6.40
N SER A 44 4.73 2.34 6.03
CA SER A 44 5.37 3.51 5.44
C SER A 44 4.79 3.84 4.06
N GLY A 45 4.26 5.05 3.92
CA GLY A 45 3.79 5.65 2.67
C GLY A 45 4.89 6.29 1.82
N LYS A 46 6.14 5.87 2.03
CA LYS A 46 7.29 6.29 1.22
C LYS A 46 7.09 5.85 -0.24
N THR A 47 7.28 6.79 -1.18
CA THR A 47 7.17 6.54 -2.62
C THR A 47 8.51 6.52 -3.33
N TYR A 48 9.57 7.12 -2.78
CA TYR A 48 10.90 7.07 -3.38
C TYR A 48 11.38 5.61 -3.52
N PRO A 49 11.84 5.17 -4.71
CA PRO A 49 12.30 5.96 -5.86
C PRO A 49 11.32 6.02 -7.05
N PHE A 50 10.01 6.11 -6.80
CA PHE A 50 9.00 6.28 -7.84
C PHE A 50 8.49 7.73 -7.91
N PRO A 51 8.15 8.22 -9.12
CA PRO A 51 7.48 9.51 -9.27
C PRO A 51 6.00 9.39 -8.86
N VAL A 52 5.43 10.46 -8.30
CA VAL A 52 4.05 10.46 -7.78
C VAL A 52 3.13 11.18 -8.76
N THR A 53 1.95 10.63 -9.05
CA THR A 53 0.90 11.30 -9.82
C THR A 53 -0.20 11.75 -8.90
N GLU A 54 -0.56 13.03 -8.95
CA GLU A 54 -1.52 13.63 -8.01
C GLU A 54 -2.80 14.13 -8.70
N ARG A 55 -2.99 13.77 -9.98
CA ARG A 55 -4.17 14.18 -10.76
C ARG A 55 -4.61 13.12 -11.76
N VAL A 56 -5.92 12.93 -11.81
CA VAL A 56 -6.67 12.21 -12.83
C VAL A 56 -7.45 13.22 -13.68
N PHE A 57 -7.71 12.92 -14.95
CA PHE A 57 -8.51 13.76 -15.84
C PHE A 57 -9.99 13.38 -15.81
N ASP A 58 -10.87 14.34 -16.10
CA ASP A 58 -12.34 14.19 -16.08
C ASP A 58 -12.91 13.57 -17.37
N GLU A 59 -12.08 13.45 -18.41
CA GLU A 59 -12.51 12.97 -19.72
C GLU A 59 -11.85 11.63 -20.05
N LYS A 60 -12.68 10.70 -20.50
CA LYS A 60 -12.22 9.42 -21.02
C LYS A 60 -12.04 9.46 -22.53
N HIS A 61 -11.08 8.70 -23.02
CA HIS A 61 -10.85 8.46 -24.43
C HIS A 61 -10.63 6.96 -24.65
N ASP A 62 -10.91 6.49 -25.85
CA ASP A 62 -10.61 5.11 -26.21
C ASP A 62 -9.09 4.90 -26.22
N LYS A 63 -8.63 3.95 -25.42
CA LYS A 63 -7.23 3.51 -25.39
C LYS A 63 -7.14 2.05 -25.76
N ILE A 64 -6.13 1.72 -26.57
CA ILE A 64 -5.81 0.34 -26.93
C ILE A 64 -4.85 -0.21 -25.89
N TYR A 65 -5.19 -1.37 -25.33
CA TYR A 65 -4.33 -2.14 -24.44
C TYR A 65 -3.98 -3.48 -25.08
N LYS A 66 -2.75 -3.93 -24.87
CA LYS A 66 -2.34 -5.30 -25.16
C LYS A 66 -2.90 -6.24 -24.09
N ALA A 67 -3.76 -7.15 -24.51
CA ALA A 67 -4.37 -8.15 -23.64
C ALA A 67 -3.89 -9.55 -24.02
N VAL A 68 -3.74 -10.40 -23.01
CA VAL A 68 -3.50 -11.83 -23.19
C VAL A 68 -4.74 -12.56 -22.66
N ILE A 69 -5.28 -13.49 -23.45
CA ILE A 69 -6.48 -14.25 -23.11
C ILE A 69 -6.14 -15.73 -23.01
N LEU A 70 -6.50 -16.34 -21.87
CA LEU A 70 -6.57 -17.79 -21.69
C LEU A 70 -8.02 -18.23 -21.66
N GLU A 71 -8.35 -19.28 -22.40
CA GLU A 71 -9.72 -19.81 -22.42
C GLU A 71 -9.74 -21.33 -22.60
N ASN A 72 -10.64 -22.00 -21.88
CA ASN A 72 -11.01 -23.40 -22.12
C ASN A 72 -12.54 -23.53 -22.29
N LYS A 73 -13.07 -24.75 -22.23
CA LYS A 73 -14.53 -24.98 -22.37
C LYS A 73 -15.39 -24.35 -21.26
N TYR A 74 -14.81 -24.06 -20.08
CA TYR A 74 -15.54 -23.58 -18.90
C TYR A 74 -15.30 -22.11 -18.57
N ILE A 75 -14.07 -21.63 -18.64
CA ILE A 75 -13.70 -20.29 -18.19
C ILE A 75 -12.85 -19.55 -19.22
N GLN A 76 -12.95 -18.22 -19.20
CA GLN A 76 -12.09 -17.29 -19.94
C GLN A 76 -11.47 -16.30 -18.96
N VAL A 77 -10.17 -16.05 -19.09
CA VAL A 77 -9.41 -15.10 -18.28
C VAL A 77 -8.72 -14.10 -19.21
N THR A 78 -8.90 -12.81 -18.93
CA THR A 78 -8.25 -11.71 -19.66
C THR A 78 -7.25 -11.01 -18.76
N PHE A 79 -6.00 -10.89 -19.22
CA PHE A 79 -4.91 -10.22 -18.52
C PHE A 79 -4.56 -8.89 -19.21
N LEU A 80 -4.18 -7.88 -18.43
CA LEU A 80 -3.64 -6.60 -18.91
C LEU A 80 -2.23 -6.38 -18.36
N PRO A 81 -1.18 -6.89 -19.04
CA PRO A 81 0.21 -6.68 -18.62
C PRO A 81 0.61 -5.21 -18.48
N GLU A 82 0.00 -4.32 -19.26
CA GLU A 82 0.26 -2.87 -19.23
C GLU A 82 -0.27 -2.16 -17.97
N LEU A 83 -1.11 -2.82 -17.16
CA LEU A 83 -1.72 -2.28 -15.94
C LEU A 83 -1.39 -3.17 -14.74
N GLY A 84 -0.10 -3.23 -14.40
CA GLY A 84 0.41 -3.94 -13.22
C GLY A 84 0.35 -5.46 -13.31
N GLY A 85 0.05 -6.04 -14.47
CA GLY A 85 -0.18 -7.48 -14.63
C GLY A 85 -1.57 -7.95 -14.19
N ARG A 86 -2.53 -7.02 -14.06
CA ARG A 86 -3.86 -7.31 -13.51
C ARG A 86 -4.60 -8.38 -14.34
N ILE A 87 -5.27 -9.31 -13.64
CA ILE A 87 -6.34 -10.09 -14.26
C ILE A 87 -7.53 -9.14 -14.39
N TYR A 88 -7.86 -8.73 -15.61
CA TYR A 88 -8.90 -7.75 -15.87
C TYR A 88 -10.31 -8.33 -15.80
N ARG A 89 -10.47 -9.61 -16.19
CA ARG A 89 -11.76 -10.28 -16.24
C ARG A 89 -11.60 -11.79 -16.07
N MET A 90 -12.49 -12.42 -15.29
CA MET A 90 -12.68 -13.87 -15.29
C MET A 90 -14.16 -14.20 -15.47
N LEU A 91 -14.48 -14.91 -16.55
CA LEU A 91 -15.82 -15.25 -16.98
C LEU A 91 -16.05 -16.76 -16.85
N ASP A 92 -17.12 -17.17 -16.18
CA ASP A 92 -17.68 -18.51 -16.28
C ASP A 92 -18.56 -18.58 -17.55
N LYS A 93 -18.07 -19.31 -18.56
CA LYS A 93 -18.73 -19.44 -19.87
C LYS A 93 -19.98 -20.32 -19.81
N THR A 94 -20.13 -21.14 -18.78
CA THR A 94 -21.23 -22.10 -18.68
C THR A 94 -22.56 -21.46 -18.27
N ASN A 95 -22.51 -20.29 -17.62
CA ASN A 95 -23.68 -19.49 -17.22
C ASN A 95 -23.55 -18.00 -17.54
N ASN A 96 -22.47 -17.60 -18.23
CA ASN A 96 -22.16 -16.21 -18.59
C ASN A 96 -22.12 -15.28 -17.37
N TYR A 97 -21.39 -15.70 -16.33
CA TYR A 97 -21.23 -14.97 -15.07
C TYR A 97 -19.79 -14.52 -14.89
N ASP A 98 -19.57 -13.21 -14.78
CA ASP A 98 -18.29 -12.63 -14.41
C ASP A 98 -18.07 -12.82 -12.90
N PHE A 99 -17.38 -13.90 -12.54
CA PHE A 99 -17.09 -14.23 -11.14
C PHE A 99 -15.94 -13.38 -10.57
N VAL A 100 -15.20 -12.66 -11.43
CA VAL A 100 -14.36 -11.53 -11.06
C VAL A 100 -14.94 -10.28 -11.72
N TYR A 101 -15.04 -9.19 -10.95
CA TYR A 101 -15.66 -7.93 -11.35
C TYR A 101 -15.05 -7.37 -12.63
N TYR A 102 -15.89 -7.24 -13.66
CA TYR A 102 -15.52 -6.70 -14.96
C TYR A 102 -15.93 -5.24 -15.06
N ASN A 103 -14.94 -4.35 -14.93
CA ASN A 103 -15.13 -2.91 -15.13
C ASN A 103 -14.98 -2.60 -16.63
N HIS A 104 -15.99 -2.02 -17.27
CA HIS A 104 -15.98 -1.68 -18.70
C HIS A 104 -15.21 -0.39 -19.02
N VAL A 105 -14.67 0.29 -18.00
CA VAL A 105 -13.86 1.50 -18.13
C VAL A 105 -12.60 1.39 -17.27
N ILE A 106 -11.47 1.90 -17.78
CA ILE A 106 -10.27 2.12 -16.95
C ILE A 106 -10.37 3.52 -16.36
N LYS A 107 -10.81 3.60 -15.11
CA LYS A 107 -10.99 4.86 -14.40
C LYS A 107 -10.09 4.88 -13.16
N PRO A 108 -8.88 5.49 -13.25
CA PRO A 108 -7.98 5.54 -12.13
C PRO A 108 -8.49 6.53 -11.09
N ALA A 109 -8.26 6.23 -9.82
CA ALA A 109 -8.42 7.14 -8.69
C ALA A 109 -7.11 7.25 -7.92
N LEU A 110 -7.01 8.24 -7.03
CA LEU A 110 -5.81 8.51 -6.21
C LEU A 110 -5.79 7.61 -4.95
N VAL A 111 -5.76 6.29 -5.17
CA VAL A 111 -5.73 5.27 -4.12
C VAL A 111 -4.32 4.67 -3.99
N GLY A 112 -3.62 4.43 -5.10
CA GLY A 112 -2.33 3.73 -5.12
C GLY A 112 -1.21 4.50 -4.42
N LEU A 113 -0.14 3.82 -4.01
CA LEU A 113 0.95 4.45 -3.26
C LEU A 113 1.58 5.64 -4.02
N ALA A 114 1.73 5.52 -5.34
CA ALA A 114 2.17 6.58 -6.25
C ALA A 114 1.04 7.38 -6.91
N GLY A 115 -0.22 7.16 -6.50
CA GLY A 115 -1.42 7.85 -6.99
C GLY A 115 -2.37 6.94 -7.74
N PRO A 116 -2.14 6.67 -9.04
CA PRO A 116 -3.14 6.00 -9.87
C PRO A 116 -3.36 4.54 -9.46
N TRP A 117 -4.61 4.18 -9.27
CA TRP A 117 -5.07 2.82 -9.03
C TRP A 117 -6.47 2.64 -9.63
N ILE A 118 -6.81 1.43 -10.06
CA ILE A 118 -8.09 1.11 -10.70
C ILE A 118 -8.83 0.01 -9.95
N SER A 119 -10.16 0.05 -9.98
CA SER A 119 -10.99 -1.02 -9.43
C SER A 119 -11.18 -2.18 -10.41
N GLY A 120 -11.58 -3.33 -9.86
CA GLY A 120 -11.97 -4.50 -10.63
C GLY A 120 -10.84 -5.47 -10.94
N GLY A 121 -11.20 -6.65 -11.44
CA GLY A 121 -10.20 -7.68 -11.71
C GLY A 121 -9.59 -8.30 -10.45
N ILE A 122 -8.36 -8.82 -10.59
CA ILE A 122 -7.50 -9.25 -9.48
C ILE A 122 -6.21 -8.42 -9.51
N GLU A 123 -6.00 -7.58 -8.49
CA GLU A 123 -4.72 -6.91 -8.24
C GLU A 123 -3.78 -7.83 -7.46
N PHE A 124 -2.49 -7.81 -7.81
CA PHE A 124 -1.44 -8.50 -7.07
C PHE A 124 -0.56 -7.48 -6.33
N ASN A 125 -0.66 -7.47 -5.00
CA ASN A 125 0.11 -6.57 -4.16
C ASN A 125 1.47 -7.18 -3.81
N TRP A 126 2.52 -6.64 -4.43
CA TRP A 126 3.90 -7.07 -4.22
C TRP A 126 4.88 -5.90 -4.36
N PRO A 127 5.94 -5.79 -3.54
CA PRO A 127 6.12 -6.43 -2.25
C PRO A 127 5.41 -5.65 -1.13
N GLN A 128 4.49 -4.74 -1.49
CA GLN A 128 3.74 -3.88 -0.59
C GLN A 128 2.31 -3.66 -1.13
N HIS A 129 1.38 -3.31 -0.24
CA HIS A 129 0.01 -2.97 -0.58
C HIS A 129 -0.05 -1.81 -1.58
N HIS A 130 -0.89 -1.95 -2.61
CA HIS A 130 -1.06 -1.00 -3.71
C HIS A 130 0.27 -0.42 -4.18
N ARG A 131 1.17 -1.34 -4.55
CA ARG A 131 2.55 -1.06 -4.96
C ARG A 131 2.64 0.15 -5.91
N PRO A 132 3.72 0.95 -5.85
CA PRO A 132 3.86 2.18 -6.63
C PRO A 132 3.66 2.01 -8.14
N ASP A 133 3.97 0.83 -8.67
CA ASP A 133 3.92 0.45 -10.07
C ASP A 133 2.68 -0.39 -10.43
N THR A 134 1.64 -0.41 -9.58
CA THR A 134 0.36 -1.11 -9.86
C THR A 134 -0.32 -0.66 -11.16
N PHE A 135 0.00 0.54 -11.65
CA PHE A 135 -0.50 1.10 -12.91
C PHE A 135 0.56 1.12 -14.04
N SER A 136 1.69 0.44 -13.84
CA SER A 136 2.82 0.35 -14.79
C SER A 136 2.86 -1.02 -15.48
N PRO A 137 3.51 -1.14 -16.65
CA PRO A 137 3.64 -2.42 -17.34
C PRO A 137 4.54 -3.41 -16.59
N VAL A 138 4.17 -4.70 -16.62
CA VAL A 138 4.99 -5.83 -16.14
C VAL A 138 5.52 -6.68 -17.29
N ASN A 139 6.63 -7.37 -17.06
CA ASN A 139 7.15 -8.34 -18.02
C ASN A 139 6.30 -9.61 -18.00
N TYR A 140 6.09 -10.22 -19.17
CA TYR A 140 5.41 -11.51 -19.27
C TYR A 140 5.95 -12.38 -20.41
N TYR A 141 5.71 -13.68 -20.32
CA TYR A 141 5.95 -14.65 -21.39
C TYR A 141 4.98 -15.83 -21.29
N THR A 142 4.96 -16.72 -22.27
CA THR A 142 3.99 -17.83 -22.33
C THR A 142 4.67 -19.19 -22.50
N LYS A 143 4.04 -20.24 -21.99
CA LYS A 143 4.51 -21.63 -22.09
C LYS A 143 3.34 -22.56 -22.43
N ILE A 144 3.58 -23.52 -23.32
CA ILE A 144 2.66 -24.62 -23.63
C ILE A 144 3.23 -25.87 -22.94
N ASN A 145 2.41 -26.52 -22.13
CA ASN A 145 2.82 -27.68 -21.34
C ASN A 145 2.49 -29.00 -22.06
N SER A 146 3.15 -30.09 -21.65
CA SER A 146 2.99 -31.41 -22.28
C SER A 146 1.61 -32.04 -22.08
N ASP A 147 0.87 -31.62 -21.06
CA ASP A 147 -0.51 -32.05 -20.77
C ASP A 147 -1.57 -31.25 -21.54
N GLY A 148 -1.15 -30.32 -22.40
CA GLY A 148 -2.04 -29.44 -23.17
C GLY A 148 -2.50 -28.19 -22.40
N SER A 149 -2.14 -28.04 -21.12
CA SER A 149 -2.33 -26.80 -20.39
C SER A 149 -1.42 -25.69 -20.93
N LYS A 150 -1.77 -24.44 -20.66
CA LYS A 150 -0.97 -23.28 -21.04
C LYS A 150 -0.77 -22.37 -19.85
N THR A 151 0.42 -21.79 -19.76
CA THR A 151 0.83 -20.89 -18.68
C THR A 151 1.19 -19.52 -19.23
N ILE A 152 0.69 -18.46 -18.61
CA ILE A 152 1.23 -17.10 -18.72
C ILE A 152 2.09 -16.85 -17.49
N TRP A 153 3.34 -16.46 -17.70
CA TRP A 153 4.24 -16.06 -16.63
C TRP A 153 4.34 -14.55 -16.59
N MET A 154 4.19 -13.95 -15.42
CA MET A 154 4.46 -12.53 -15.17
C MET A 154 5.65 -12.41 -14.23
N SER A 155 6.56 -11.49 -14.54
CA SER A 155 7.77 -11.27 -13.76
C SER A 155 7.95 -9.78 -13.47
N ASP A 156 8.43 -9.48 -12.27
CA ASP A 156 8.76 -8.11 -11.90
C ASP A 156 9.87 -8.05 -10.85
N ILE A 157 10.64 -6.96 -10.85
CA ILE A 157 11.67 -6.66 -9.85
C ILE A 157 11.25 -5.35 -9.16
N ASP A 158 11.04 -5.41 -7.85
CA ASP A 158 10.69 -4.23 -7.04
C ASP A 158 11.85 -3.23 -7.04
N GLN A 159 11.58 -2.03 -7.54
CA GLN A 159 12.59 -0.97 -7.57
C GLN A 159 13.00 -0.52 -6.16
N MET A 160 12.14 -0.62 -5.14
CA MET A 160 12.48 -0.14 -3.80
C MET A 160 13.56 -1.00 -3.13
N ASN A 161 13.42 -2.33 -3.20
CA ASN A 161 14.22 -3.28 -2.42
C ASN A 161 15.00 -4.29 -3.27
N GLY A 162 14.75 -4.38 -4.58
CA GLY A 162 15.42 -5.31 -5.50
C GLY A 162 14.91 -6.75 -5.40
N THR A 163 13.79 -6.99 -4.72
CA THR A 163 13.17 -8.34 -4.63
C THR A 163 12.39 -8.66 -5.90
N LYS A 164 12.44 -9.92 -6.32
CA LYS A 164 11.79 -10.39 -7.55
C LYS A 164 10.55 -11.22 -7.25
N ILE A 165 9.53 -11.07 -8.09
CA ILE A 165 8.36 -11.96 -8.13
C ILE A 165 8.26 -12.61 -9.52
N LEU A 166 7.88 -13.88 -9.54
CA LEU A 166 7.48 -14.63 -10.72
C LEU A 166 6.15 -15.33 -10.43
N VAL A 167 5.14 -15.08 -11.26
CA VAL A 167 3.78 -15.62 -11.10
C VAL A 167 3.36 -16.36 -12.37
N GLY A 168 3.03 -17.64 -12.25
CA GLY A 168 2.56 -18.50 -13.32
C GLY A 168 1.06 -18.73 -13.25
N PHE A 169 0.34 -18.32 -14.29
CA PHE A 169 -1.10 -18.52 -14.43
C PHE A 169 -1.38 -19.67 -15.38
N THR A 170 -1.72 -20.84 -14.85
CA THR A 170 -1.95 -22.06 -15.64
C THR A 170 -3.43 -22.37 -15.79
N MET A 171 -3.86 -22.55 -17.04
CA MET A 171 -5.18 -23.04 -17.38
C MET A 171 -5.08 -24.44 -17.98
N TYR A 172 -5.85 -25.38 -17.42
CA TYR A 172 -5.95 -26.76 -17.89
C TYR A 172 -7.12 -26.92 -18.88
N PRO A 173 -7.09 -27.89 -19.81
CA PRO A 173 -8.18 -28.08 -20.77
C PRO A 173 -9.54 -28.42 -20.15
N ASP A 174 -9.54 -29.14 -19.02
CA ASP A 174 -10.70 -29.85 -18.45
C ASP A 174 -11.05 -29.42 -17.01
N LYS A 175 -10.47 -28.32 -16.52
CA LYS A 175 -10.67 -27.78 -15.17
C LYS A 175 -11.29 -26.39 -15.23
N ALA A 176 -12.32 -26.13 -14.44
CA ALA A 176 -12.95 -24.82 -14.28
C ALA A 176 -12.27 -24.01 -13.18
N TYR A 177 -10.95 -23.86 -13.24
CA TYR A 177 -10.19 -22.99 -12.35
C TYR A 177 -8.94 -22.45 -13.05
N LEU A 178 -8.41 -21.35 -12.53
CA LEU A 178 -7.08 -20.85 -12.84
C LEU A 178 -6.14 -21.22 -11.69
N LYS A 179 -5.05 -21.93 -12.00
CA LYS A 179 -3.96 -22.17 -11.03
C LYS A 179 -2.97 -21.00 -11.09
N VAL A 180 -2.52 -20.54 -9.93
CA VAL A 180 -1.53 -19.48 -9.76
C VAL A 180 -0.35 -20.05 -8.97
N ASP A 181 0.84 -20.12 -9.59
CA ASP A 181 2.08 -20.52 -8.94
C ASP A 181 2.96 -19.29 -8.69
N GLU A 182 3.34 -19.05 -7.45
CA GLU A 182 4.04 -17.84 -7.02
C GLU A 182 5.45 -18.19 -6.56
N THR A 183 6.43 -17.39 -6.98
CA THR A 183 7.82 -17.48 -6.51
C THR A 183 8.33 -16.10 -6.12
N PHE A 184 8.62 -15.96 -4.83
CA PHE A 184 9.18 -14.77 -4.21
C PHE A 184 10.69 -14.99 -4.01
N SER A 185 11.53 -14.19 -4.68
CA SER A 185 12.99 -14.35 -4.62
C SER A 185 13.66 -13.07 -4.14
N ASN A 186 14.66 -13.18 -3.26
CA ASN A 186 15.50 -12.06 -2.86
C ASN A 186 16.90 -12.23 -3.49
N PRO A 187 17.17 -11.68 -4.68
CA PRO A 187 18.48 -11.79 -5.32
C PRO A 187 19.54 -10.87 -4.67
N THR A 188 19.19 -10.10 -3.63
CA THR A 188 20.08 -9.11 -3.01
C THR A 188 20.92 -9.71 -1.88
N ASP A 189 21.99 -9.01 -1.52
CA ASP A 189 22.89 -9.41 -0.43
C ASP A 189 22.31 -9.11 0.98
N LEU A 190 21.11 -8.50 1.07
CA LEU A 190 20.50 -8.07 2.33
C LEU A 190 19.16 -8.77 2.57
N PRO A 191 18.78 -9.09 3.81
CA PRO A 191 17.42 -9.58 4.08
C PRO A 191 16.41 -8.51 3.66
N GLN A 192 15.30 -8.88 3.03
CA GLN A 192 14.25 -7.94 2.64
C GLN A 192 12.93 -8.36 3.25
N THR A 193 12.01 -7.41 3.42
CA THR A 193 10.63 -7.72 3.77
C THR A 193 9.74 -7.64 2.54
N PHE A 194 8.73 -8.48 2.51
CA PHE A 194 7.71 -8.47 1.47
C PHE A 194 6.33 -8.75 2.05
N LEU A 195 5.32 -8.35 1.29
CA LEU A 195 3.93 -8.68 1.48
C LEU A 195 3.40 -9.20 0.14
N TRP A 196 2.55 -10.22 0.18
CA TRP A 196 1.80 -10.72 -0.97
C TRP A 196 0.33 -10.83 -0.62
N TRP A 197 -0.51 -10.14 -1.40
CA TRP A 197 -1.95 -10.35 -1.40
C TRP A 197 -2.49 -10.32 -2.82
N ALA A 198 -3.26 -11.34 -3.19
CA ALA A 198 -4.12 -11.29 -4.36
C ALA A 198 -5.49 -10.72 -3.95
N ASN A 199 -5.97 -9.72 -4.69
CA ASN A 199 -7.17 -8.95 -4.37
C ASN A 199 -8.25 -9.15 -5.45
N PRO A 200 -8.95 -10.29 -5.49
CA PRO A 200 -10.07 -10.45 -6.40
C PRO A 200 -11.22 -9.54 -5.99
N ALA A 201 -11.56 -8.60 -6.89
CA ALA A 201 -12.81 -7.86 -6.81
C ALA A 201 -13.95 -8.71 -7.34
N VAL A 202 -15.08 -8.73 -6.64
CA VAL A 202 -16.31 -9.43 -7.08
C VAL A 202 -17.50 -8.46 -7.08
N PRO A 203 -18.39 -8.53 -8.09
CA PRO A 203 -19.57 -7.67 -8.15
C PRO A 203 -20.51 -7.97 -6.98
N VAL A 204 -21.10 -6.93 -6.39
CA VAL A 204 -22.02 -7.09 -5.26
C VAL A 204 -23.36 -6.38 -5.47
N ASN A 205 -24.37 -6.90 -4.78
CA ASN A 205 -25.70 -6.31 -4.65
C ASN A 205 -26.34 -6.77 -3.32
N GLU A 206 -27.62 -6.48 -3.12
CA GLU A 206 -28.35 -6.83 -1.89
C GLU A 206 -28.41 -8.35 -1.60
N ASN A 207 -28.18 -9.18 -2.63
CA ASN A 207 -28.19 -10.63 -2.57
C ASN A 207 -26.81 -11.25 -2.39
N THR A 208 -25.75 -10.45 -2.32
CA THR A 208 -24.38 -10.95 -2.21
C THR A 208 -23.99 -11.18 -0.76
N GLN A 209 -23.34 -12.32 -0.53
CA GLN A 209 -22.79 -12.74 0.75
C GLN A 209 -21.33 -13.14 0.56
N SER A 210 -20.48 -12.78 1.50
CA SER A 210 -19.11 -13.29 1.57
C SER A 210 -19.07 -14.58 2.38
N ILE A 211 -18.33 -15.54 1.85
CA ILE A 211 -18.26 -16.90 2.36
C ILE A 211 -16.90 -17.11 2.98
N PHE A 212 -16.83 -16.97 4.29
CA PHE A 212 -15.68 -17.39 5.08
C PHE A 212 -15.90 -18.84 5.55
N PRO A 213 -14.82 -19.59 5.84
CA PRO A 213 -14.93 -20.91 6.41
C PRO A 213 -15.78 -20.96 7.69
N PRO A 214 -16.47 -22.08 7.95
CA PRO A 214 -17.40 -22.20 9.07
C PRO A 214 -16.75 -22.15 10.46
N ASP A 215 -15.41 -22.23 10.54
CA ASP A 215 -14.66 -22.09 11.81
C ASP A 215 -14.22 -20.65 12.12
N VAL A 216 -14.48 -19.70 11.22
CA VAL A 216 -14.22 -18.28 11.45
C VAL A 216 -15.34 -17.71 12.32
N ASN A 217 -15.04 -17.54 13.61
CA ASN A 217 -15.94 -16.95 14.60
C ASN A 217 -15.60 -15.50 14.98
N ALA A 218 -14.40 -15.04 14.62
CA ALA A 218 -13.94 -13.69 14.90
C ALA A 218 -13.13 -13.14 13.74
N VAL A 219 -13.25 -11.83 13.53
CA VAL A 219 -12.53 -11.10 12.50
C VAL A 219 -11.90 -9.82 13.03
N PHE A 220 -10.73 -9.48 12.50
CA PHE A 220 -9.96 -8.29 12.86
C PHE A 220 -10.05 -7.21 11.79
N ASP A 221 -9.92 -5.94 12.18
CA ASP A 221 -9.61 -4.87 11.23
C ASP A 221 -8.10 -4.81 10.88
N HIS A 222 -7.70 -3.80 10.10
CA HIS A 222 -6.30 -3.52 9.76
C HIS A 222 -5.44 -3.37 11.02
N GLY A 223 -4.30 -4.07 11.06
CA GLY A 223 -3.37 -4.03 12.19
C GLY A 223 -3.92 -4.65 13.48
N LYS A 224 -5.02 -5.42 13.41
CA LYS A 224 -5.68 -6.08 14.55
C LYS A 224 -6.07 -5.10 15.67
N ARG A 225 -6.52 -3.89 15.34
CA ARG A 225 -6.86 -2.80 16.30
C ARG A 225 -8.21 -3.02 16.97
N ALA A 226 -9.14 -3.62 16.25
CA ALA A 226 -10.48 -3.97 16.71
C ALA A 226 -10.84 -5.38 16.24
N VAL A 227 -11.72 -6.02 16.99
CA VAL A 227 -12.21 -7.38 16.74
C VAL A 227 -13.73 -7.38 16.78
N SER A 228 -14.36 -8.18 15.92
CA SER A 228 -15.81 -8.42 15.91
C SER A 228 -16.08 -9.92 15.84
N ASP A 229 -17.20 -10.35 16.41
CA ASP A 229 -17.80 -11.64 16.10
C ASP A 229 -18.13 -11.73 14.59
N PHE A 230 -18.05 -12.93 14.03
CA PHE A 230 -18.40 -13.22 12.64
C PHE A 230 -19.16 -14.55 12.54
N PRO A 231 -20.17 -14.70 11.65
CA PRO A 231 -20.70 -13.69 10.73
C PRO A 231 -21.65 -12.68 11.38
N ILE A 232 -22.15 -12.96 12.58
CA ILE A 232 -23.08 -12.09 13.30
C ILE A 232 -22.26 -11.17 14.20
N ALA A 233 -22.12 -9.90 13.82
CA ALA A 233 -21.47 -8.90 14.64
C ALA A 233 -22.38 -8.48 15.80
N THR A 234 -21.77 -8.27 16.96
CA THR A 234 -22.42 -7.68 18.14
C THR A 234 -21.58 -6.53 18.67
N GLY A 235 -22.22 -5.49 19.22
CA GLY A 235 -21.54 -4.29 19.73
C GLY A 235 -21.14 -3.31 18.62
N GLU A 236 -20.08 -2.55 18.83
CA GLU A 236 -19.63 -1.52 17.88
C GLU A 236 -18.45 -2.02 17.04
N TYR A 237 -18.53 -1.87 15.72
CA TYR A 237 -17.41 -2.14 14.81
C TYR A 237 -17.38 -1.07 13.71
N TYR A 238 -16.21 -0.48 13.45
CA TYR A 238 -16.08 0.68 12.54
C TYR A 238 -17.01 1.86 12.88
N LYS A 239 -17.22 2.12 14.18
CA LYS A 239 -18.15 3.16 14.69
C LYS A 239 -19.63 2.95 14.30
N VAL A 240 -20.00 1.74 13.87
CA VAL A 240 -21.38 1.33 13.59
C VAL A 240 -21.86 0.40 14.70
N ASP A 241 -23.07 0.65 15.22
CA ASP A 241 -23.71 -0.19 16.23
C ASP A 241 -24.40 -1.40 15.58
N TYR A 242 -23.88 -2.59 15.90
CA TYR A 242 -24.40 -3.90 15.50
C TYR A 242 -24.97 -4.67 16.70
N SER A 243 -25.30 -4.01 17.82
CA SER A 243 -25.78 -4.65 19.06
C SER A 243 -27.04 -5.51 18.90
N GLU A 244 -27.85 -5.30 17.85
CA GLU A 244 -29.01 -6.14 17.52
C GLU A 244 -28.65 -7.52 16.95
N GLY A 245 -27.36 -7.78 16.66
CA GLY A 245 -26.91 -9.02 16.03
C GLY A 245 -27.10 -8.97 14.52
N VAL A 246 -26.15 -8.36 13.83
CA VAL A 246 -26.24 -8.13 12.38
C VAL A 246 -25.29 -9.05 11.63
N ASP A 247 -25.82 -9.73 10.61
CA ASP A 247 -24.99 -10.54 9.70
C ASP A 247 -24.15 -9.64 8.80
N ILE A 248 -22.89 -9.40 9.19
CA ILE A 248 -21.94 -8.57 8.45
C ILE A 248 -21.33 -9.30 7.25
N SER A 249 -21.62 -10.59 7.05
CA SER A 249 -21.26 -11.31 5.81
C SER A 249 -22.08 -10.84 4.60
N ARG A 250 -23.18 -10.10 4.82
CA ARG A 250 -24.07 -9.56 3.78
C ARG A 250 -23.67 -8.12 3.42
N TYR A 251 -23.37 -7.87 2.15
CA TYR A 251 -22.97 -6.53 1.67
C TYR A 251 -23.95 -5.41 2.07
N LYS A 252 -25.26 -5.66 1.92
CA LYS A 252 -26.33 -4.71 2.28
C LYS A 252 -26.37 -4.31 3.76
N ASN A 253 -25.66 -5.01 4.65
CA ASN A 253 -25.63 -4.73 6.08
C ASN A 253 -24.39 -3.92 6.49
N VAL A 254 -23.51 -3.57 5.53
CA VAL A 254 -22.22 -2.88 5.79
C VAL A 254 -22.28 -1.46 5.21
N PRO A 255 -22.67 -0.43 5.97
CA PRO A 255 -22.99 0.90 5.43
C PRO A 255 -21.77 1.82 5.27
N VAL A 256 -20.63 1.45 5.85
CA VAL A 256 -19.39 2.24 5.87
C VAL A 256 -18.22 1.43 5.29
N PRO A 257 -17.11 2.08 4.88
CA PRO A 257 -15.90 1.37 4.51
C PRO A 257 -15.46 0.44 5.62
N THR A 258 -15.38 -0.84 5.32
CA THR A 258 -15.15 -1.88 6.31
C THR A 258 -14.20 -2.92 5.73
N SER A 259 -13.20 -3.27 6.51
CA SER A 259 -12.39 -4.46 6.26
C SER A 259 -12.53 -5.42 7.42
N TYR A 260 -12.51 -6.71 7.13
CA TYR A 260 -12.33 -7.69 8.17
C TYR A 260 -11.54 -8.92 7.69
N MET A 261 -10.60 -9.36 8.52
CA MET A 261 -9.67 -10.46 8.29
C MET A 261 -10.00 -11.61 9.24
N ALA A 262 -10.05 -12.84 8.74
CA ALA A 262 -10.26 -14.02 9.59
C ALA A 262 -9.18 -14.10 10.68
N ALA A 263 -9.58 -14.29 11.94
CA ALA A 263 -8.61 -14.44 13.03
C ALA A 263 -7.77 -15.72 12.91
N LYS A 264 -8.39 -16.81 12.45
CA LYS A 264 -7.79 -18.11 12.16
C LYS A 264 -8.75 -18.94 11.32
N SER A 265 -8.25 -19.87 10.52
CA SER A 265 -9.05 -20.93 9.93
C SER A 265 -8.17 -22.13 9.58
N LYS A 266 -8.71 -23.34 9.74
CA LYS A 266 -8.09 -24.60 9.30
C LYS A 266 -8.51 -25.03 7.90
N TYR A 267 -9.35 -24.22 7.25
CA TYR A 267 -9.86 -24.50 5.92
C TYR A 267 -9.10 -23.73 4.85
N ASP A 268 -9.05 -24.34 3.68
CA ASP A 268 -8.24 -23.90 2.55
C ASP A 268 -9.01 -22.96 1.59
N PHE A 269 -10.17 -22.39 1.98
CA PHE A 269 -11.00 -21.62 1.04
C PHE A 269 -11.50 -20.26 1.57
N LEU A 270 -11.84 -19.36 0.64
CA LEU A 270 -12.55 -18.09 0.84
C LEU A 270 -13.41 -17.83 -0.41
N GLY A 271 -14.55 -17.14 -0.30
CA GLY A 271 -15.33 -16.81 -1.49
C GLY A 271 -16.44 -15.78 -1.30
N ASN A 272 -17.28 -15.63 -2.32
CA ASN A 272 -18.59 -14.98 -2.22
C ASN A 272 -19.67 -15.84 -2.87
N TYR A 273 -20.93 -15.49 -2.61
CA TYR A 273 -22.09 -16.04 -3.30
C TYR A 273 -23.11 -14.94 -3.58
N ASP A 274 -23.55 -14.83 -4.83
CA ASP A 274 -24.74 -14.07 -5.18
C ASP A 274 -25.95 -15.01 -5.18
N HIS A 275 -26.84 -14.83 -4.19
CA HIS A 275 -28.02 -15.67 -4.02
C HIS A 275 -29.05 -15.53 -5.14
N GLN A 276 -29.06 -14.39 -5.86
CA GLN A 276 -29.94 -14.18 -7.01
C GLN A 276 -29.38 -14.86 -8.27
N LYS A 277 -28.08 -14.74 -8.52
CA LYS A 277 -27.41 -15.37 -9.67
C LYS A 277 -27.10 -16.85 -9.45
N LYS A 278 -27.15 -17.30 -8.19
CA LYS A 278 -26.79 -18.65 -7.73
C LYS A 278 -25.36 -19.05 -8.11
N ALA A 279 -24.45 -18.09 -8.11
CA ALA A 279 -23.05 -18.26 -8.52
C ALA A 279 -22.13 -17.36 -7.69
N GLY A 280 -20.84 -17.67 -7.70
CA GLY A 280 -19.82 -16.91 -6.98
C GLY A 280 -18.39 -17.31 -7.34
N LEU A 281 -17.43 -16.68 -6.67
CA LEU A 281 -16.01 -17.00 -6.71
C LEU A 281 -15.62 -17.80 -5.47
N LEU A 282 -14.77 -18.81 -5.67
CA LEU A 282 -13.98 -19.44 -4.62
C LEU A 282 -12.49 -19.24 -4.93
N HIS A 283 -11.77 -18.87 -3.89
CA HIS A 283 -10.34 -19.07 -3.76
C HIS A 283 -10.09 -20.35 -2.96
N VAL A 284 -9.11 -21.15 -3.39
CA VAL A 284 -8.58 -22.27 -2.62
C VAL A 284 -7.05 -22.25 -2.58
N ALA A 285 -6.45 -22.42 -1.40
CA ALA A 285 -5.00 -22.54 -1.19
C ALA A 285 -4.70 -23.19 0.18
N ASP A 286 -3.54 -23.84 0.33
CA ASP A 286 -3.11 -24.41 1.61
C ASP A 286 -2.99 -23.31 2.68
N HIS A 287 -3.80 -23.40 3.73
CA HIS A 287 -3.81 -22.40 4.81
C HIS A 287 -2.48 -22.28 5.58
N HIS A 288 -1.54 -23.21 5.44
CA HIS A 288 -0.20 -23.09 6.03
C HIS A 288 0.69 -22.10 5.25
N THR A 289 0.46 -21.94 3.94
CA THR A 289 1.17 -20.96 3.11
C THR A 289 0.34 -19.71 2.84
N SER A 290 -0.98 -19.85 2.68
CA SER A 290 -1.94 -18.75 2.46
C SER A 290 -2.98 -18.66 3.59
N PRO A 291 -2.57 -18.27 4.81
CA PRO A 291 -3.49 -18.17 5.95
C PRO A 291 -4.41 -16.95 5.86
N GLY A 292 -3.98 -15.87 5.18
CA GLY A 292 -4.70 -14.60 5.11
C GLY A 292 -6.01 -14.73 4.34
N LYS A 293 -7.13 -14.42 5.00
CA LYS A 293 -8.47 -14.38 4.40
C LYS A 293 -9.15 -13.08 4.80
N LYS A 294 -9.40 -12.20 3.84
CA LYS A 294 -9.88 -10.84 4.10
C LYS A 294 -11.03 -10.48 3.17
N GLN A 295 -11.95 -9.69 3.69
CA GLN A 295 -12.84 -8.89 2.87
C GLN A 295 -12.56 -7.40 3.07
N TRP A 296 -12.67 -6.63 2.00
CA TRP A 296 -12.76 -5.18 2.08
C TRP A 296 -13.91 -4.65 1.19
N THR A 297 -14.57 -3.58 1.63
CA THR A 297 -15.60 -2.87 0.87
C THR A 297 -15.63 -1.39 1.22
N TRP A 298 -16.02 -0.54 0.28
CA TRP A 298 -16.39 0.86 0.53
C TRP A 298 -17.70 1.02 1.31
N GLY A 299 -18.47 -0.06 1.47
CA GLY A 299 -19.81 -0.05 2.06
C GLY A 299 -20.89 0.35 1.04
N HIS A 300 -22.16 0.19 1.42
CA HIS A 300 -23.31 0.51 0.54
C HIS A 300 -23.91 1.91 0.77
N GLY A 301 -23.41 2.65 1.77
CA GLY A 301 -23.85 4.02 2.06
C GLY A 301 -23.36 5.05 1.04
N ASP A 302 -23.76 6.32 1.23
CA ASP A 302 -23.42 7.43 0.33
C ASP A 302 -21.91 7.60 0.11
N PHE A 303 -21.11 7.43 1.17
CA PHE A 303 -19.64 7.39 1.06
C PHE A 303 -19.14 6.35 0.05
N GLY A 304 -19.64 5.10 0.14
CA GLY A 304 -19.21 4.04 -0.75
C GLY A 304 -19.68 4.22 -2.19
N GLN A 305 -20.91 4.70 -2.37
CA GLN A 305 -21.44 5.04 -3.68
C GLN A 305 -20.64 6.17 -4.35
N SER A 306 -20.15 7.16 -3.60
CA SER A 306 -19.26 8.18 -4.14
C SER A 306 -17.96 7.58 -4.67
N TRP A 307 -17.35 6.65 -3.95
CA TRP A 307 -16.16 5.94 -4.41
C TRP A 307 -16.42 5.05 -5.63
N ASP A 308 -17.56 4.37 -5.69
CA ASP A 308 -17.97 3.63 -6.90
C ASP A 308 -18.01 4.55 -8.13
N HIS A 309 -18.55 5.76 -7.98
CA HIS A 309 -18.58 6.76 -9.06
C HIS A 309 -17.21 7.28 -9.49
N GLN A 310 -16.21 7.24 -8.59
CA GLN A 310 -14.82 7.59 -8.91
C GLN A 310 -14.10 6.46 -9.65
N LEU A 311 -14.54 5.22 -9.47
CA LEU A 311 -13.85 4.01 -9.94
C LEU A 311 -14.52 3.34 -11.15
N THR A 312 -15.79 3.61 -11.40
CA THR A 312 -16.51 3.17 -12.60
C THR A 312 -17.52 4.23 -13.05
N ASP A 313 -18.06 4.03 -14.25
CA ASP A 313 -19.15 4.86 -14.78
C ASP A 313 -20.53 4.22 -14.55
N SER A 314 -20.62 2.88 -14.60
CA SER A 314 -21.92 2.18 -14.59
C SER A 314 -21.91 0.75 -14.05
N ASP A 315 -20.76 0.16 -13.71
CA ASP A 315 -20.69 -1.27 -13.36
C ASP A 315 -21.10 -1.59 -11.91
N GLY A 316 -21.25 -0.55 -11.08
CA GLY A 316 -21.77 -0.65 -9.72
C GLY A 316 -20.73 -1.02 -8.67
N PRO A 317 -21.17 -1.44 -7.47
CA PRO A 317 -20.28 -1.73 -6.36
C PRO A 317 -19.60 -3.09 -6.49
N TYR A 318 -18.49 -3.21 -5.78
CA TYR A 318 -17.75 -4.45 -5.61
C TYR A 318 -17.30 -4.62 -4.15
N ILE A 319 -16.86 -5.84 -3.81
CA ILE A 319 -16.04 -6.09 -2.63
C ILE A 319 -14.74 -6.76 -3.08
N GLU A 320 -13.70 -6.64 -2.29
CA GLU A 320 -12.43 -7.35 -2.50
C GLU A 320 -12.35 -8.53 -1.52
N LEU A 321 -12.14 -9.73 -2.04
CA LEU A 321 -11.91 -10.95 -1.26
C LEU A 321 -10.42 -11.28 -1.23
N MET A 322 -9.65 -10.52 -0.47
CA MET A 322 -8.20 -10.57 -0.51
C MET A 322 -7.68 -11.81 0.21
N VAL A 323 -6.63 -12.42 -0.37
CA VAL A 323 -5.98 -13.63 0.14
C VAL A 323 -4.48 -13.42 0.26
N GLY A 324 -3.92 -13.81 1.41
CA GLY A 324 -2.59 -13.41 1.85
C GLY A 324 -1.66 -14.60 2.05
N THR A 325 -0.50 -14.56 1.39
CA THR A 325 0.52 -15.61 1.45
C THR A 325 1.64 -15.21 2.41
N PHE A 326 2.03 -16.12 3.31
CA PHE A 326 2.94 -15.92 4.44
C PHE A 326 2.56 -14.77 5.39
N THR A 327 1.30 -14.36 5.40
CA THR A 327 0.76 -13.22 6.15
C THR A 327 -0.71 -13.48 6.49
N ASP A 328 -1.18 -13.08 7.69
CA ASP A 328 -2.57 -13.33 8.12
C ASP A 328 -3.42 -12.05 8.24
N ASN A 329 -2.79 -10.89 8.37
CA ASN A 329 -3.44 -9.58 8.43
C ASN A 329 -2.73 -8.55 7.52
N GLN A 330 -3.22 -7.31 7.50
CA GLN A 330 -2.62 -6.20 6.79
C GLN A 330 -2.49 -4.95 7.70
N PRO A 331 -1.32 -4.29 7.69
CA PRO A 331 -0.09 -4.70 7.01
C PRO A 331 0.63 -5.79 7.81
N ASP A 332 0.84 -6.97 7.21
CA ASP A 332 1.80 -7.94 7.70
C ASP A 332 2.86 -8.20 6.64
N PHE A 333 4.12 -8.18 7.06
CA PHE A 333 5.26 -8.43 6.18
C PHE A 333 6.00 -9.67 6.63
N SER A 334 6.50 -10.43 5.68
CA SER A 334 7.36 -11.60 5.89
C SER A 334 8.81 -11.29 5.50
N TRP A 335 9.77 -11.94 6.17
CA TRP A 335 11.19 -11.86 5.81
C TRP A 335 11.52 -12.77 4.64
N LEU A 336 12.47 -12.32 3.81
CA LEU A 336 13.13 -13.09 2.77
C LEU A 336 14.64 -12.85 2.89
N ASN A 337 15.41 -13.85 3.32
CA ASN A 337 16.85 -13.74 3.52
C ASN A 337 17.59 -13.54 2.19
N PRO A 338 18.87 -13.09 2.21
CA PRO A 338 19.68 -12.99 1.00
C PRO A 338 19.67 -14.30 0.19
N HIS A 339 19.36 -14.21 -1.09
CA HIS A 339 19.26 -15.33 -2.04
C HIS A 339 18.18 -16.39 -1.70
N GLU A 340 17.29 -16.15 -0.72
CA GLU A 340 16.19 -17.05 -0.40
C GLU A 340 15.07 -16.98 -1.45
N GLU A 341 14.40 -18.12 -1.66
CA GLU A 341 13.15 -18.22 -2.40
C GLU A 341 12.04 -18.81 -1.53
N LYS A 342 10.82 -18.31 -1.73
CA LYS A 342 9.59 -18.88 -1.15
C LYS A 342 8.58 -19.12 -2.27
N HIS A 343 7.77 -20.17 -2.13
CA HIS A 343 6.78 -20.56 -3.12
C HIS A 343 5.40 -20.73 -2.49
N SER A 344 4.36 -20.44 -3.27
CA SER A 344 2.97 -20.70 -2.93
C SER A 344 2.19 -21.09 -4.18
N THR A 345 1.04 -21.73 -3.98
CA THR A 345 0.10 -22.06 -5.05
C THR A 345 -1.32 -21.71 -4.60
N GLU A 346 -2.02 -20.98 -5.46
CA GLU A 346 -3.40 -20.53 -5.24
C GLU A 346 -4.30 -20.91 -6.42
N TYR A 347 -5.61 -21.01 -6.18
CA TYR A 347 -6.59 -21.37 -7.19
C TYR A 347 -7.78 -20.42 -7.14
N PHE A 348 -8.18 -19.88 -8.30
CA PHE A 348 -9.41 -19.08 -8.44
C PHE A 348 -10.40 -19.80 -9.34
N MET A 349 -11.63 -20.00 -8.86
CA MET A 349 -12.65 -20.78 -9.57
C MET A 349 -14.06 -20.25 -9.38
N PRO A 350 -14.92 -20.32 -10.41
CA PRO A 350 -16.34 -20.12 -10.24
C PRO A 350 -16.97 -21.36 -9.58
N TYR A 351 -18.10 -21.15 -8.92
CA TYR A 351 -18.99 -22.22 -8.49
C TYR A 351 -20.44 -21.76 -8.59
N LYS A 352 -21.37 -22.72 -8.59
CA LYS A 352 -22.80 -22.45 -8.71
C LYS A 352 -23.64 -23.41 -7.87
N ALA A 353 -24.87 -23.00 -7.59
CA ALA A 353 -25.92 -23.75 -6.87
C ALA A 353 -25.62 -24.19 -5.43
N VAL A 354 -24.35 -24.28 -4.99
CA VAL A 354 -23.97 -24.77 -3.65
C VAL A 354 -24.47 -23.88 -2.51
N GLY A 355 -24.59 -22.55 -2.73
CA GLY A 355 -24.94 -21.61 -1.67
C GLY A 355 -23.73 -21.27 -0.80
N ALA A 356 -23.96 -21.07 0.50
CA ALA A 356 -22.90 -20.77 1.46
C ALA A 356 -22.02 -22.00 1.74
N VAL A 357 -20.98 -22.16 0.91
CA VAL A 357 -20.01 -23.27 0.95
C VAL A 357 -19.50 -23.52 2.37
N LYS A 358 -19.48 -24.80 2.79
CA LYS A 358 -18.96 -25.22 4.09
C LYS A 358 -17.58 -25.84 4.01
N ASN A 359 -17.24 -26.45 2.88
CA ASN A 359 -15.87 -26.86 2.55
C ASN A 359 -15.67 -26.89 1.04
N ALA A 360 -14.44 -26.60 0.59
CA ALA A 360 -14.03 -26.69 -0.81
C ALA A 360 -12.59 -27.20 -0.92
N THR A 361 -12.34 -27.98 -1.96
CA THR A 361 -11.01 -28.34 -2.48
C THR A 361 -10.91 -27.86 -3.92
N ILE A 362 -9.77 -28.09 -4.58
CA ILE A 362 -9.63 -27.80 -6.02
C ILE A 362 -10.55 -28.64 -6.91
N ASP A 363 -11.09 -29.76 -6.40
CA ASP A 363 -11.90 -30.70 -7.19
C ASP A 363 -13.40 -30.52 -6.94
N ALA A 364 -13.84 -30.21 -5.71
CA ALA A 364 -15.25 -30.10 -5.37
C ALA A 364 -15.54 -29.16 -4.18
N ALA A 365 -16.76 -28.64 -4.13
CA ALA A 365 -17.29 -27.82 -3.03
C ALA A 365 -18.63 -28.36 -2.56
N VAL A 366 -18.89 -28.26 -1.25
CA VAL A 366 -20.12 -28.77 -0.62
C VAL A 366 -20.77 -27.76 0.33
N ASN A 367 -22.09 -27.88 0.45
CA ASN A 367 -22.88 -27.23 1.48
C ASN A 367 -23.75 -28.28 2.20
N LEU A 368 -23.86 -28.11 3.52
CA LEU A 368 -24.70 -28.89 4.42
C LEU A 368 -25.30 -27.94 5.44
N GLU A 369 -26.60 -27.66 5.31
CA GLU A 369 -27.34 -26.73 6.16
C GLU A 369 -28.62 -27.37 6.68
N LYS A 370 -29.07 -26.93 7.86
CA LYS A 370 -30.31 -27.38 8.48
C LYS A 370 -31.23 -26.17 8.69
N ASP A 371 -32.44 -26.25 8.16
CA ASP A 371 -33.52 -25.27 8.37
C ASP A 371 -34.75 -26.01 8.92
N GLY A 372 -35.09 -25.73 10.18
CA GLY A 372 -36.07 -26.51 10.93
C GLY A 372 -35.73 -28.01 10.92
N ASP A 373 -36.66 -28.83 10.42
CA ASP A 373 -36.51 -30.28 10.29
C ASP A 373 -36.02 -30.70 8.88
N THR A 374 -35.47 -29.79 8.09
CA THR A 374 -34.96 -30.10 6.74
C THR A 374 -33.45 -29.90 6.68
N ILE A 375 -32.72 -30.88 6.15
CA ILE A 375 -31.30 -30.73 5.79
C ILE A 375 -31.21 -30.51 4.28
N SER A 376 -30.54 -29.43 3.90
CA SER A 376 -30.16 -29.13 2.51
C SER A 376 -28.74 -29.59 2.24
N ILE A 377 -28.55 -30.29 1.13
CA ILE A 377 -27.26 -30.85 0.69
C ILE A 377 -27.01 -30.34 -0.72
N ALA A 378 -25.83 -29.78 -0.96
CA ALA A 378 -25.40 -29.39 -2.28
C ALA A 378 -23.95 -29.77 -2.55
N ALA A 379 -23.65 -30.11 -3.80
CA ALA A 379 -22.30 -30.43 -4.27
C ALA A 379 -22.05 -29.89 -5.70
N TYR A 380 -20.84 -29.41 -5.93
CA TYR A 380 -20.32 -28.91 -7.21
C TYR A 380 -18.92 -29.46 -7.44
N ALA A 381 -18.54 -29.69 -8.71
CA ALA A 381 -17.19 -30.11 -9.07
C ALA A 381 -16.57 -29.21 -10.15
N THR A 382 -15.25 -29.03 -10.10
CA THR A 382 -14.49 -28.19 -11.04
C THR A 382 -14.07 -28.92 -12.31
N SER A 383 -14.28 -30.24 -12.35
CA SER A 383 -14.12 -31.11 -13.52
C SER A 383 -15.32 -32.02 -13.67
N GLU A 384 -15.40 -32.65 -14.83
CA GLU A 384 -16.40 -33.68 -15.09
C GLU A 384 -15.99 -34.98 -14.39
N PHE A 385 -16.80 -35.39 -13.42
CA PHE A 385 -16.69 -36.68 -12.75
C PHE A 385 -18.01 -37.44 -12.95
N SER A 386 -17.96 -38.45 -13.82
CA SER A 386 -19.11 -39.35 -14.04
C SER A 386 -19.22 -40.33 -12.88
N ASN A 387 -20.44 -40.62 -12.41
CA ASN A 387 -20.70 -41.63 -11.38
C ASN A 387 -19.98 -41.36 -10.03
N VAL A 388 -19.93 -40.09 -9.62
CA VAL A 388 -19.51 -39.71 -8.26
C VAL A 388 -20.54 -40.18 -7.24
N GLN A 389 -20.06 -40.49 -6.04
CA GLN A 389 -20.90 -40.93 -4.92
C GLN A 389 -21.00 -39.81 -3.88
N ILE A 390 -22.21 -39.36 -3.59
CA ILE A 390 -22.51 -38.34 -2.58
C ILE A 390 -23.15 -39.03 -1.38
N ILE A 391 -22.42 -39.07 -0.26
CA ILE A 391 -22.81 -39.81 0.95
C ILE A 391 -23.03 -38.83 2.10
N LEU A 392 -24.20 -38.91 2.73
CA LEU A 392 -24.42 -38.32 4.06
C LEU A 392 -24.55 -39.45 5.08
N GLU A 393 -23.72 -39.43 6.12
CA GLU A 393 -23.69 -40.50 7.12
C GLU A 393 -23.55 -39.98 8.56
N LYS A 394 -23.99 -40.80 9.52
CA LYS A 394 -23.77 -40.64 10.97
C LYS A 394 -23.12 -41.90 11.52
N GLU A 395 -21.87 -41.85 11.98
CA GLU A 395 -21.19 -42.98 12.64
C GLU A 395 -21.36 -44.34 11.91
N ASN A 396 -21.32 -44.32 10.57
CA ASN A 396 -21.54 -45.43 9.60
C ASN A 396 -23.00 -45.77 9.22
N GLU A 397 -24.00 -45.08 9.78
CA GLU A 397 -25.38 -45.11 9.26
C GLU A 397 -25.50 -44.16 8.06
N VAL A 398 -25.78 -44.72 6.88
CA VAL A 398 -25.95 -43.96 5.64
C VAL A 398 -27.38 -43.40 5.57
N LEU A 399 -27.50 -42.07 5.54
CA LEU A 399 -28.76 -41.34 5.42
C LEU A 399 -29.08 -40.96 3.97
N LEU A 400 -28.04 -40.77 3.16
CA LEU A 400 -28.10 -40.52 1.72
C LEU A 400 -26.90 -41.19 1.06
N ASP A 401 -27.12 -41.88 -0.05
CA ASP A 401 -26.07 -42.41 -0.93
C ASP A 401 -26.57 -42.32 -2.37
N GLU A 402 -26.19 -41.23 -3.04
CA GLU A 402 -26.62 -40.92 -4.40
C GLU A 402 -25.44 -41.00 -5.36
N LYS A 403 -25.68 -41.60 -6.53
CA LYS A 403 -24.72 -41.63 -7.62
C LYS A 403 -25.18 -40.72 -8.74
N THR A 404 -24.34 -39.75 -9.09
CA THR A 404 -24.65 -38.76 -10.11
C THR A 404 -23.41 -38.40 -10.91
N THR A 405 -23.58 -37.61 -11.96
CA THR A 405 -22.49 -36.85 -12.56
C THR A 405 -22.40 -35.51 -11.85
N LEU A 406 -21.18 -35.08 -11.53
CA LEU A 406 -20.89 -33.69 -11.17
C LEU A 406 -19.95 -33.11 -12.21
N SER A 407 -20.19 -31.87 -12.60
CA SER A 407 -19.32 -31.13 -13.51
C SER A 407 -19.44 -29.62 -13.24
N PRO A 408 -18.63 -28.80 -13.92
CA PRO A 408 -18.84 -27.35 -13.90
C PRO A 408 -20.22 -26.91 -14.40
N ILE A 409 -21.01 -27.81 -15.01
CA ILE A 409 -22.36 -27.55 -15.52
C ILE A 409 -23.43 -28.25 -14.68
N GLU A 410 -23.19 -29.52 -14.30
CA GLU A 410 -24.13 -30.36 -13.58
C GLU A 410 -23.82 -30.34 -12.07
N THR A 411 -24.74 -29.77 -11.29
CA THR A 411 -24.64 -29.68 -9.82
C THR A 411 -25.65 -30.61 -9.14
N PHE A 412 -25.34 -31.04 -7.92
CA PHE A 412 -26.28 -31.81 -7.10
C PHE A 412 -26.86 -30.92 -6.01
N VAL A 413 -28.19 -30.90 -5.88
CA VAL A 413 -28.91 -30.24 -4.78
C VAL A 413 -30.07 -31.13 -4.39
N THR A 414 -30.16 -31.47 -3.10
CA THR A 414 -31.28 -32.23 -2.55
C THR A 414 -31.60 -31.79 -1.13
N THR A 415 -32.75 -32.23 -0.62
CA THR A 415 -33.15 -32.03 0.76
C THR A 415 -33.62 -33.33 1.37
N ILE A 416 -33.29 -33.58 2.64
CA ILE A 416 -33.82 -34.69 3.42
C ILE A 416 -34.54 -34.16 4.66
N GLN A 417 -35.60 -34.85 5.08
CA GLN A 417 -36.23 -34.56 6.37
C GLN A 417 -35.38 -35.17 7.49
N ASN A 418 -35.15 -34.39 8.54
CA ASN A 418 -34.34 -34.74 9.69
C ASN A 418 -34.77 -33.97 10.95
N ASP A 419 -35.65 -34.58 11.73
CA ASP A 419 -36.04 -34.18 13.09
C ASP A 419 -35.10 -34.78 14.16
N GLN A 420 -34.23 -35.73 13.80
CA GLN A 420 -33.50 -36.57 14.77
C GLN A 420 -32.06 -36.14 15.05
N PHE A 421 -31.33 -35.70 14.02
CA PHE A 421 -29.88 -35.52 14.10
C PHE A 421 -29.47 -34.06 14.13
N LYS A 422 -28.39 -33.79 14.86
CA LYS A 422 -27.71 -32.48 14.83
C LYS A 422 -26.68 -32.47 13.70
N LEU A 423 -26.43 -31.30 13.11
CA LEU A 423 -25.49 -31.17 11.98
C LEU A 423 -24.09 -31.72 12.29
N HIS A 424 -23.54 -31.48 13.49
CA HIS A 424 -22.21 -31.95 13.88
C HIS A 424 -22.08 -33.48 14.06
N GLU A 425 -23.20 -34.20 14.06
CA GLU A 425 -23.21 -35.66 14.05
C GLU A 425 -23.05 -36.24 12.64
N LEU A 426 -23.27 -35.41 11.62
CA LEU A 426 -23.33 -35.82 10.22
C LEU A 426 -22.02 -35.55 9.50
N THR A 427 -21.70 -36.42 8.54
CA THR A 427 -20.55 -36.26 7.64
C THR A 427 -21.04 -36.35 6.20
N LEU A 428 -20.78 -35.31 5.42
CA LEU A 428 -21.03 -35.28 3.99
C LEU A 428 -19.72 -35.57 3.25
N LYS A 429 -19.75 -36.53 2.31
CA LYS A 429 -18.60 -36.92 1.48
C LYS A 429 -19.00 -36.90 0.01
N VAL A 430 -18.10 -36.42 -0.84
CA VAL A 430 -18.17 -36.58 -2.29
C VAL A 430 -16.96 -37.42 -2.69
N LEU A 431 -17.22 -38.59 -3.28
CA LEU A 431 -16.21 -39.54 -3.70
C LEU A 431 -16.17 -39.63 -5.22
N ASP A 432 -14.97 -39.75 -5.78
CA ASP A 432 -14.79 -40.13 -7.18
C ASP A 432 -15.17 -41.61 -7.42
N PRO A 433 -15.21 -42.08 -8.68
CA PRO A 433 -15.55 -43.46 -9.01
C PRO A 433 -14.60 -44.53 -8.43
N ASP A 434 -13.37 -44.14 -8.10
CA ASP A 434 -12.34 -45.00 -7.51
C ASP A 434 -12.42 -45.03 -5.97
N GLY A 435 -13.30 -44.20 -5.38
CA GLY A 435 -13.52 -44.10 -3.94
C GLY A 435 -12.61 -43.08 -3.24
N ASN A 436 -11.88 -42.25 -3.98
CA ASN A 436 -11.10 -41.16 -3.40
C ASN A 436 -12.02 -40.01 -2.99
N ILE A 437 -11.73 -39.38 -1.86
CA ILE A 437 -12.50 -38.22 -1.37
C ILE A 437 -12.11 -36.99 -2.19
N LEU A 438 -13.07 -36.43 -2.92
CA LEU A 438 -12.92 -35.14 -3.60
C LEU A 438 -13.08 -33.98 -2.60
N VAL A 439 -14.10 -34.07 -1.73
CA VAL A 439 -14.32 -33.14 -0.61
C VAL A 439 -15.15 -33.83 0.48
N GLN A 440 -14.88 -33.46 1.74
CA GLN A 440 -15.64 -33.94 2.89
C GLN A 440 -15.90 -32.79 3.86
N TYR A 441 -17.07 -32.79 4.49
CA TYR A 441 -17.40 -31.85 5.54
C TYR A 441 -18.10 -32.54 6.72
N LYS A 442 -17.61 -32.24 7.92
CA LYS A 442 -18.26 -32.58 9.18
C LYS A 442 -18.34 -31.29 10.01
N PRO A 443 -19.54 -30.75 10.28
CA PRO A 443 -19.70 -29.57 11.13
C PRO A 443 -19.08 -29.79 12.50
N GLU A 444 -18.45 -28.75 13.05
CA GLU A 444 -18.04 -28.78 14.45
C GLU A 444 -19.24 -28.55 15.38
N PRO A 445 -19.24 -29.13 16.58
CA PRO A 445 -20.22 -28.77 17.59
C PRO A 445 -20.02 -27.31 18.00
N GLU A 446 -21.11 -26.57 18.18
CA GLU A 446 -21.08 -25.20 18.70
C GLU A 446 -20.33 -25.15 20.04
N LYS A 447 -19.34 -24.25 20.12
CA LYS A 447 -18.57 -23.97 21.33
C LYS A 447 -18.45 -22.46 21.47
N ILE A 448 -18.42 -22.01 22.72
CA ILE A 448 -18.04 -20.63 23.03
C ILE A 448 -16.52 -20.55 22.85
N GLU A 449 -16.08 -19.87 21.79
CA GLU A 449 -14.67 -19.55 21.59
C GLU A 449 -14.34 -18.19 22.21
N ALA A 450 -13.11 -18.07 22.73
CA ALA A 450 -12.62 -16.78 23.18
C ALA A 450 -12.31 -15.92 21.96
N ILE A 451 -12.94 -14.76 21.88
CA ILE A 451 -12.58 -13.72 20.91
C ILE A 451 -11.15 -13.26 21.26
N PRO A 452 -10.22 -13.26 20.29
CA PRO A 452 -8.85 -12.83 20.54
C PRO A 452 -8.77 -11.33 20.86
N ASP A 453 -7.83 -10.94 21.72
CA ASP A 453 -7.59 -9.54 22.07
C ASP A 453 -7.04 -8.75 20.87
N ALA A 454 -7.40 -7.47 20.79
CA ALA A 454 -6.77 -6.51 19.89
C ALA A 454 -5.27 -6.35 20.19
N ALA A 455 -4.50 -6.01 19.15
CA ALA A 455 -3.08 -5.70 19.25
C ALA A 455 -2.83 -4.51 20.19
N LYS A 456 -1.67 -4.52 20.84
CA LYS A 456 -1.23 -3.44 21.76
C LYS A 456 0.00 -2.75 21.19
N ALA A 457 0.03 -1.43 21.32
CA ALA A 457 1.16 -0.62 20.84
C ALA A 457 2.45 -1.02 21.55
N ILE A 458 3.57 -0.97 20.82
CA ILE A 458 4.90 -1.17 21.41
C ILE A 458 5.20 0.03 22.33
N PRO A 459 5.63 -0.21 23.59
CA PRO A 459 5.99 0.88 24.50
C PRO A 459 7.20 1.67 23.99
N ASN A 460 7.29 2.95 24.38
CA ASN A 460 8.46 3.77 24.09
C ASN A 460 9.77 3.10 24.55
N PRO A 461 10.90 3.27 23.82
CA PRO A 461 12.15 2.55 24.10
C PRO A 461 12.65 2.68 25.55
N LYS A 462 12.43 3.85 26.17
CA LYS A 462 12.85 4.11 27.57
C LYS A 462 12.06 3.29 28.59
N ASP A 463 10.84 2.90 28.27
CA ASP A 463 9.93 2.18 29.16
C ASP A 463 10.09 0.65 29.05
N ILE A 464 10.68 0.18 27.94
CA ILE A 464 11.05 -1.22 27.78
C ILE A 464 12.22 -1.55 28.72
N LYS A 465 12.15 -2.68 29.42
CA LYS A 465 13.07 -2.99 30.54
C LYS A 465 14.33 -3.70 30.10
N THR A 466 14.25 -4.53 29.08
CA THR A 466 15.35 -5.42 28.69
C THR A 466 15.86 -5.15 27.28
N ASN A 467 17.13 -5.47 27.03
CA ASN A 467 17.69 -5.42 25.67
C ASN A 467 17.05 -6.48 24.75
N ASP A 468 16.49 -7.55 25.30
CA ASP A 468 15.78 -8.57 24.54
C ASP A 468 14.50 -8.01 23.91
N GLU A 469 13.67 -7.36 24.73
CA GLU A 469 12.46 -6.69 24.27
C GLU A 469 12.77 -5.52 23.32
N LEU A 470 13.84 -4.75 23.58
CA LEU A 470 14.28 -3.67 22.67
C LEU A 470 14.70 -4.21 21.31
N PHE A 471 15.43 -5.32 21.27
CA PHE A 471 15.82 -5.97 20.03
C PHE A 471 14.57 -6.45 19.26
N ASN A 472 13.65 -7.15 19.93
CA ASN A 472 12.44 -7.66 19.29
C ASN A 472 11.52 -6.53 18.80
N ALA A 473 11.40 -5.44 19.56
CA ALA A 473 10.67 -4.25 19.15
C ALA A 473 11.28 -3.61 17.89
N GLY A 474 12.60 -3.45 17.86
CA GLY A 474 13.29 -2.94 16.66
C GLY A 474 13.12 -3.87 15.46
N GLN A 475 13.20 -5.19 15.63
CA GLN A 475 12.98 -6.15 14.55
C GLN A 475 11.55 -6.09 14.01
N HIS A 476 10.56 -5.98 14.89
CA HIS A 476 9.17 -5.79 14.50
C HIS A 476 9.01 -4.50 13.67
N LEU A 477 9.46 -3.35 14.17
CA LEU A 477 9.31 -2.08 13.46
C LEU A 477 9.98 -2.06 12.07
N ASP A 478 11.14 -2.72 11.94
CA ASP A 478 11.83 -2.89 10.65
C ASP A 478 11.04 -3.82 9.71
N GLN A 479 10.55 -4.96 10.22
CA GLN A 479 9.78 -5.93 9.45
C GLN A 479 8.53 -5.30 8.81
N TYR A 480 7.74 -4.59 9.62
CA TYR A 480 6.47 -3.98 9.19
C TYR A 480 6.63 -2.61 8.50
N ARG A 481 7.88 -2.15 8.32
CA ARG A 481 8.22 -0.85 7.73
C ARG A 481 7.43 0.29 8.40
N HIS A 482 7.43 0.31 9.73
CA HIS A 482 6.54 1.17 10.51
C HIS A 482 6.77 2.66 10.20
N ALA A 483 5.69 3.41 9.99
CA ALA A 483 5.76 4.82 9.60
C ALA A 483 6.15 5.76 10.77
N SER A 484 5.49 5.62 11.92
CA SER A 484 5.64 6.52 13.08
C SER A 484 6.79 6.17 14.02
N PHE A 485 6.99 4.88 14.31
CA PHE A 485 8.00 4.37 15.24
C PHE A 485 9.21 3.84 14.49
N ARG A 486 10.41 4.09 15.02
CA ARG A 486 11.65 3.83 14.29
C ARG A 486 12.48 2.75 14.97
N PRO A 487 12.98 1.74 14.23
CA PRO A 487 13.82 0.69 14.81
C PRO A 487 15.13 1.22 15.41
N GLU A 488 15.66 2.31 14.85
CA GLU A 488 16.90 2.97 15.31
C GLU A 488 16.82 3.41 16.78
N ASP A 489 15.67 3.92 17.23
CA ASP A 489 15.49 4.42 18.60
C ASP A 489 15.59 3.30 19.65
N TYR A 490 15.06 2.12 19.31
CA TYR A 490 15.09 0.93 20.16
C TYR A 490 16.49 0.32 20.22
N TYR A 491 17.16 0.23 19.07
CA TYR A 491 18.53 -0.27 19.01
C TYR A 491 19.50 0.64 19.77
N LEU A 492 19.42 1.96 19.58
CA LEU A 492 20.29 2.90 20.27
C LEU A 492 20.09 2.90 21.79
N GLU A 493 18.84 2.80 22.27
CA GLU A 493 18.57 2.66 23.70
C GLU A 493 19.14 1.34 24.25
N GLY A 494 19.09 0.25 23.48
CA GLY A 494 19.69 -1.03 23.88
C GLY A 494 21.22 -0.98 23.96
N LEU A 495 21.88 -0.33 22.99
CA LEU A 495 23.33 -0.13 22.98
C LEU A 495 23.83 0.81 24.07
N LYS A 496 22.98 1.74 24.53
CA LYS A 496 23.27 2.57 25.71
C LYS A 496 23.36 1.73 26.99
N ARG A 497 22.55 0.66 27.09
CA ARG A 497 22.51 -0.25 28.25
C ARG A 497 23.59 -1.31 28.19
N ASP A 498 23.80 -1.91 27.01
CA ASP A 498 24.92 -2.80 26.72
C ASP A 498 25.52 -2.48 25.34
N LYS A 499 26.64 -1.73 25.35
CA LYS A 499 27.37 -1.33 24.14
C LYS A 499 27.85 -2.51 23.28
N PHE A 500 27.93 -3.71 23.86
CA PHE A 500 28.38 -4.92 23.20
C PHE A 500 27.25 -5.93 23.00
N ASP A 501 25.97 -5.56 23.09
CA ASP A 501 24.91 -6.50 22.72
C ASP A 501 25.10 -6.92 21.26
N LYS A 502 25.33 -8.23 21.03
CA LYS A 502 25.65 -8.78 19.72
C LYS A 502 24.54 -8.47 18.70
N ARG A 503 23.29 -8.74 19.09
CA ARG A 503 22.14 -8.72 18.18
C ARG A 503 21.82 -7.30 17.76
N ILE A 504 21.87 -6.38 18.73
CA ILE A 504 21.59 -4.97 18.49
C ILE A 504 22.71 -4.31 17.68
N ASN A 505 23.98 -4.63 17.96
CA ASN A 505 25.09 -4.13 17.13
C ASN A 505 24.97 -4.62 15.68
N ASP A 506 24.62 -5.89 15.47
CA ASP A 506 24.44 -6.42 14.11
C ASP A 506 23.26 -5.75 13.39
N ALA A 507 22.08 -5.67 14.03
CA ALA A 507 20.89 -5.04 13.45
C ALA A 507 21.08 -3.53 13.15
N TYR A 508 21.66 -2.78 14.09
CA TYR A 508 21.93 -1.35 13.87
C TYR A 508 23.05 -1.12 12.83
N GLY A 509 24.06 -1.99 12.82
CA GLY A 509 25.07 -1.99 11.76
C GLY A 509 24.45 -2.19 10.37
N LEU A 510 23.48 -3.11 10.26
CA LEU A 510 22.74 -3.37 9.03
C LEU A 510 21.89 -2.17 8.59
N LEU A 511 21.23 -1.46 9.52
CA LEU A 511 20.53 -0.21 9.21
C LEU A 511 21.50 0.85 8.63
N LEU A 512 22.66 1.05 9.26
CA LEU A 512 23.68 1.98 8.77
C LEU A 512 24.21 1.57 7.38
N TYR A 513 24.37 0.26 7.14
CA TYR A 513 24.77 -0.27 5.83
C TYR A 513 23.73 0.05 4.75
N ARG A 514 22.43 -0.16 5.03
CA ARG A 514 21.32 0.24 4.14
C ARG A 514 21.31 1.73 3.85
N GLN A 515 21.77 2.54 4.81
CA GLN A 515 21.91 4.00 4.64
C GLN A 515 23.13 4.39 3.78
N GLY A 516 23.97 3.44 3.34
CA GLY A 516 25.21 3.70 2.60
C GLY A 516 26.38 4.13 3.49
N LEU A 517 26.28 3.97 4.82
CA LEU A 517 27.30 4.37 5.78
C LEU A 517 28.28 3.23 6.07
N PHE A 518 28.95 2.73 5.03
CA PHE A 518 29.78 1.50 5.09
C PHE A 518 30.83 1.56 6.22
N VAL A 519 31.63 2.62 6.29
CA VAL A 519 32.67 2.80 7.32
C VAL A 519 32.08 2.82 8.75
N GLU A 520 30.90 3.40 8.94
CA GLU A 520 30.25 3.43 10.26
C GLU A 520 29.67 2.07 10.62
N SER A 521 29.03 1.38 9.67
CA SER A 521 28.46 0.03 9.86
C SER A 521 29.52 -0.99 10.29
N GLU A 522 30.74 -0.93 9.71
CA GLU A 522 31.88 -1.79 10.06
C GLU A 522 32.15 -1.82 11.58
N LYS A 523 32.06 -0.66 12.24
CA LYS A 523 32.34 -0.52 13.68
C LYS A 523 31.38 -1.36 14.52
N TYR A 524 30.11 -1.42 14.12
CA TYR A 524 29.09 -2.18 14.84
C TYR A 524 29.22 -3.68 14.59
N PHE A 525 29.46 -4.11 13.34
CA PHE A 525 29.72 -5.53 13.06
C PHE A 525 30.95 -6.06 13.81
N ARG A 526 32.03 -5.28 13.89
CA ARG A 526 33.22 -5.66 14.68
C ARG A 526 32.90 -5.78 16.18
N ARG A 527 32.07 -4.91 16.75
CA ARG A 527 31.61 -5.02 18.16
C ARG A 527 30.70 -6.22 18.38
N ALA A 528 29.81 -6.53 17.44
CA ALA A 528 28.99 -7.73 17.50
C ALA A 528 29.88 -8.99 17.54
N LEU A 529 30.91 -9.04 16.70
CA LEU A 529 31.90 -10.11 16.68
C LEU A 529 32.76 -10.17 17.96
N GLU A 530 33.12 -9.03 18.54
CA GLU A 530 33.82 -8.98 19.83
C GLU A 530 33.00 -9.69 20.93
N ARG A 531 31.71 -9.37 21.04
CA ARG A 531 30.81 -10.05 21.99
C ARG A 531 30.68 -11.54 21.69
N GLN A 532 30.45 -11.87 20.42
CA GLN A 532 30.24 -13.24 19.98
C GLN A 532 31.44 -14.13 20.28
N ASN A 533 32.64 -13.64 19.95
CA ASN A 533 33.88 -14.41 20.03
C ASN A 533 34.52 -14.42 21.42
N ASN A 534 34.02 -13.62 22.37
CA ASN A 534 34.58 -13.51 23.72
C ASN A 534 34.66 -14.87 24.45
N HIS A 535 33.68 -15.74 24.24
CA HIS A 535 33.63 -17.08 24.85
C HIS A 535 33.49 -18.22 23.84
N ASN A 536 33.00 -17.93 22.63
CA ASN A 536 32.83 -18.92 21.59
C ASN A 536 33.30 -18.37 20.24
N THR A 537 34.46 -18.80 19.77
CA THR A 537 35.02 -18.39 18.47
C THR A 537 34.26 -18.98 17.28
N ASN A 538 33.30 -19.89 17.51
CA ASN A 538 32.50 -20.61 16.52
C ASN A 538 31.00 -20.54 16.87
N PRO A 539 30.36 -19.39 16.60
CA PRO A 539 28.93 -19.18 16.86
C PRO A 539 28.04 -20.08 15.98
N VAL A 540 26.76 -20.21 16.35
CA VAL A 540 25.74 -20.91 15.57
C VAL A 540 25.33 -20.13 14.30
N SER A 541 25.49 -18.81 14.31
CA SER A 541 25.08 -17.92 13.21
C SER A 541 26.28 -17.14 12.66
N GLY A 542 26.32 -17.01 11.33
CA GLY A 542 27.40 -16.32 10.61
C GLY A 542 27.09 -14.89 10.19
N PHE A 543 25.88 -14.37 10.47
CA PHE A 543 25.43 -13.04 10.02
C PHE A 543 26.39 -11.90 10.35
N PRO A 544 26.90 -11.72 11.59
CA PRO A 544 27.81 -10.62 11.88
C PRO A 544 29.12 -10.65 11.06
N SER A 545 29.60 -11.85 10.71
CA SER A 545 30.77 -12.01 9.84
C SER A 545 30.41 -11.71 8.38
N TYR A 546 29.25 -12.17 7.91
CA TYR A 546 28.76 -11.89 6.56
C TYR A 546 28.54 -10.38 6.34
N HIS A 547 27.83 -9.70 7.25
CA HIS A 547 27.60 -8.26 7.17
C HIS A 547 28.90 -7.44 7.27
N LEU A 548 29.86 -7.87 8.10
CA LEU A 548 31.19 -7.28 8.11
C LEU A 548 31.85 -7.42 6.73
N GLY A 549 31.78 -8.60 6.11
CA GLY A 549 32.29 -8.85 4.76
C GLY A 549 31.70 -7.89 3.72
N LEU A 550 30.37 -7.73 3.71
CA LEU A 550 29.66 -6.81 2.82
C LEU A 550 30.13 -5.36 2.99
N SER A 551 30.27 -4.90 4.24
CA SER A 551 30.76 -3.55 4.55
C SER A 551 32.20 -3.32 4.09
N LEU A 552 33.08 -4.30 4.28
CA LEU A 552 34.48 -4.24 3.87
C LEU A 552 34.62 -4.25 2.34
N GLU A 553 33.79 -5.05 1.66
CA GLU A 553 33.76 -5.12 0.20
C GLU A 553 33.39 -3.76 -0.42
N LYS A 554 32.34 -3.09 0.06
CA LYS A 554 31.95 -1.74 -0.45
C LYS A 554 33.01 -0.67 -0.19
N GLN A 555 33.92 -0.89 0.76
CA GLN A 555 35.08 -0.03 1.00
C GLN A 555 36.32 -0.41 0.16
N GLY A 556 36.25 -1.46 -0.66
CA GLY A 556 37.37 -1.99 -1.44
C GLY A 556 38.40 -2.79 -0.63
N LYS A 557 38.09 -3.17 0.62
CA LYS A 557 38.97 -3.97 1.51
C LYS A 557 38.77 -5.46 1.27
N TYR A 558 39.01 -5.92 0.03
CA TYR A 558 38.63 -7.27 -0.42
C TYR A 558 39.29 -8.42 0.36
N ALA A 559 40.54 -8.26 0.80
CA ALA A 559 41.22 -9.30 1.58
C ALA A 559 40.56 -9.53 2.95
N GLU A 560 40.25 -8.45 3.69
CA GLU A 560 39.53 -8.57 4.96
C GLU A 560 38.09 -9.04 4.75
N ALA A 561 37.43 -8.60 3.67
CA ALA A 561 36.10 -9.06 3.31
C ALA A 561 36.08 -10.57 3.05
N TYR A 562 37.07 -11.08 2.29
CA TYR A 562 37.23 -12.50 2.03
C TYR A 562 37.36 -13.32 3.32
N ASP A 563 38.17 -12.89 4.28
CA ASP A 563 38.31 -13.58 5.57
C ASP A 563 37.00 -13.59 6.38
N ALA A 564 36.27 -12.47 6.36
CA ALA A 564 34.99 -12.36 7.03
C ALA A 564 33.92 -13.27 6.39
N PHE A 565 33.83 -13.30 5.06
CA PHE A 565 32.95 -14.22 4.33
C PHE A 565 33.34 -15.68 4.57
N TYR A 566 34.65 -16.00 4.53
CA TYR A 566 35.12 -17.35 4.80
C TYR A 566 34.68 -17.81 6.19
N LYS A 567 34.79 -16.95 7.20
CA LYS A 567 34.30 -17.26 8.55
C LYS A 567 32.79 -17.47 8.57
N ALA A 568 32.03 -16.68 7.83
CA ALA A 568 30.57 -16.82 7.72
C ALA A 568 30.15 -18.15 7.05
N THR A 569 30.99 -18.79 6.22
CA THR A 569 30.67 -20.12 5.64
C THR A 569 30.56 -21.25 6.67
N TRP A 570 30.97 -21.02 7.93
CA TRP A 570 30.96 -22.04 8.98
C TRP A 570 29.57 -22.24 9.57
N SER A 571 28.62 -21.34 9.29
CA SER A 571 27.24 -21.40 9.76
C SER A 571 26.29 -21.63 8.59
N ALA A 572 25.27 -22.48 8.78
CA ALA A 572 24.37 -22.89 7.70
C ALA A 572 23.56 -21.71 7.13
N ASP A 573 23.16 -20.77 7.99
CA ASP A 573 22.35 -19.59 7.68
C ASP A 573 23.00 -18.63 6.67
N THR A 574 24.34 -18.52 6.68
CA THR A 574 25.09 -17.64 5.77
C THR A 574 25.96 -18.40 4.77
N LYS A 575 25.92 -19.73 4.76
CA LYS A 575 26.88 -20.56 4.02
C LYS A 575 26.84 -20.32 2.52
N SER A 576 25.65 -20.38 1.93
CA SER A 576 25.47 -20.23 0.48
C SER A 576 25.94 -18.86 0.01
N VAL A 577 25.40 -17.79 0.61
CA VAL A 577 25.67 -16.40 0.22
C VAL A 577 27.12 -15.97 0.46
N SER A 578 27.77 -16.52 1.48
CA SER A 578 29.20 -16.27 1.72
C SER A 578 30.07 -16.92 0.64
N PHE A 579 29.72 -18.12 0.16
CA PHE A 579 30.41 -18.74 -0.96
C PHE A 579 30.18 -17.99 -2.28
N VAL A 580 28.98 -17.43 -2.51
CA VAL A 580 28.72 -16.54 -3.65
C VAL A 580 29.65 -15.31 -3.59
N ALA A 581 29.69 -14.61 -2.46
CA ALA A 581 30.56 -13.44 -2.27
C ALA A 581 32.05 -13.77 -2.48
N MET A 582 32.53 -14.89 -1.95
CA MET A 582 33.90 -15.35 -2.17
C MET A 582 34.17 -15.71 -3.63
N ALA A 583 33.21 -16.31 -4.34
CA ALA A 583 33.36 -16.57 -5.78
C ALA A 583 33.49 -15.27 -6.57
N LYS A 584 32.69 -14.23 -6.26
CA LYS A 584 32.82 -12.90 -6.87
C LYS A 584 34.23 -12.31 -6.69
N ILE A 585 34.78 -12.40 -5.47
CA ILE A 585 36.16 -11.96 -5.18
C ILE A 585 37.20 -12.77 -5.98
N LYS A 586 37.02 -14.09 -6.10
CA LYS A 586 37.97 -14.93 -6.86
C LYS A 586 37.91 -14.71 -8.38
N ILE A 587 36.74 -14.39 -8.93
CA ILE A 587 36.64 -13.94 -10.33
C ILE A 587 37.43 -12.65 -10.54
N ARG A 588 37.31 -11.69 -9.60
CA ARG A 588 38.07 -10.43 -9.64
C ARG A 588 39.58 -10.64 -9.61
N GLU A 589 40.05 -11.64 -8.87
CA GLU A 589 41.47 -12.03 -8.80
C GLU A 589 41.92 -12.90 -10.00
N ASN A 590 41.01 -13.21 -10.93
CA ASN A 590 41.23 -14.13 -12.05
C ASN A 590 41.61 -15.57 -11.60
N ASP A 591 41.20 -15.97 -10.40
CA ASP A 591 41.36 -17.31 -9.83
C ASP A 591 40.09 -18.14 -10.08
N LEU A 592 39.92 -18.54 -11.34
CA LEU A 592 38.70 -19.20 -11.82
C LEU A 592 38.47 -20.58 -11.19
N ASP A 593 39.54 -21.30 -10.83
CA ASP A 593 39.44 -22.62 -10.20
C ASP A 593 38.81 -22.52 -8.81
N ASN A 594 39.27 -21.59 -7.97
CA ASN A 594 38.65 -21.38 -6.66
C ASN A 594 37.28 -20.73 -6.78
N ALA A 595 37.06 -19.83 -7.76
CA ALA A 595 35.73 -19.28 -8.03
C ALA A 595 34.72 -20.40 -8.35
N LEU A 596 35.07 -21.32 -9.25
CA LEU A 596 34.24 -22.46 -9.62
C LEU A 596 34.00 -23.38 -8.41
N LYS A 597 35.03 -23.62 -7.60
CA LYS A 597 34.91 -24.41 -6.37
C LYS A 597 33.90 -23.78 -5.40
N PHE A 598 33.99 -22.48 -5.12
CA PHE A 598 33.10 -21.82 -4.18
C PHE A 598 31.67 -21.72 -4.71
N ILE A 599 31.47 -21.37 -5.98
CA ILE A 599 30.11 -21.27 -6.53
C ILE A 599 29.40 -22.64 -6.57
N ASN A 600 30.15 -23.72 -6.81
CA ASN A 600 29.61 -25.07 -6.69
C ASN A 600 29.22 -25.41 -5.24
N GLN A 601 29.96 -24.92 -4.24
CA GLN A 601 29.57 -25.08 -2.84
C GLN A 601 28.29 -24.29 -2.51
N ALA A 602 28.13 -23.07 -3.02
CA ALA A 602 26.89 -22.30 -2.84
C ALA A 602 25.67 -23.07 -3.38
N LEU A 603 25.77 -23.55 -4.63
CA LEU A 603 24.68 -24.26 -5.31
C LEU A 603 24.32 -25.63 -4.70
N LEU A 604 25.16 -26.21 -3.83
CA LEU A 604 24.78 -27.40 -3.05
C LEU A 604 23.72 -27.09 -1.99
N PHE A 605 23.68 -25.85 -1.48
CA PHE A 605 22.75 -25.43 -0.43
C PHE A 605 21.59 -24.60 -0.99
N ASN A 606 21.76 -23.99 -2.17
CA ASN A 606 20.72 -23.23 -2.83
C ASN A 606 20.82 -23.41 -4.35
N TYR A 607 20.26 -24.52 -4.86
CA TYR A 607 20.41 -24.89 -6.26
C TYR A 607 19.63 -23.99 -7.24
N ASN A 608 18.53 -23.41 -6.79
CA ASN A 608 17.67 -22.57 -7.63
C ASN A 608 18.15 -21.11 -7.72
N ASP A 609 19.15 -20.70 -6.93
CA ASP A 609 19.73 -19.36 -7.00
C ASP A 609 20.25 -19.01 -8.40
N LEU A 610 19.45 -18.24 -9.14
CA LEU A 610 19.72 -17.85 -10.52
C LEU A 610 20.93 -16.91 -10.63
N THR A 611 21.20 -16.11 -9.59
CA THR A 611 22.41 -15.27 -9.53
C THR A 611 23.64 -16.16 -9.42
N ALA A 612 23.64 -17.15 -8.52
CA ALA A 612 24.75 -18.09 -8.39
C ALA A 612 24.96 -18.95 -9.64
N ARG A 613 23.87 -19.36 -10.31
CA ARG A 613 23.93 -20.07 -11.60
C ARG A 613 24.50 -19.22 -12.71
N ALA A 614 24.11 -17.94 -12.82
CA ALA A 614 24.68 -17.00 -13.79
C ALA A 614 26.19 -16.79 -13.54
N ILE A 615 26.61 -16.63 -12.27
CA ILE A 615 28.04 -16.55 -11.91
C ILE A 615 28.78 -17.83 -12.31
N LYS A 616 28.21 -19.01 -12.06
CA LYS A 616 28.81 -20.28 -12.48
C LYS A 616 28.93 -20.38 -14.00
N ALA A 617 27.88 -20.03 -14.74
CA ALA A 617 27.90 -20.01 -16.20
C ALA A 617 28.99 -19.06 -16.72
N HIS A 618 29.10 -17.87 -16.13
CA HIS A 618 30.15 -16.90 -16.42
C HIS A 618 31.56 -17.48 -16.24
N ILE A 619 31.83 -18.12 -15.09
CA ILE A 619 33.12 -18.79 -14.83
C ILE A 619 33.40 -19.87 -15.88
N LEU A 620 32.41 -20.71 -16.21
CA LEU A 620 32.56 -21.77 -17.21
C LEU A 620 32.83 -21.23 -18.62
N ILE A 621 32.22 -20.10 -18.99
CA ILE A 621 32.49 -19.40 -20.26
C ILE A 621 33.93 -18.91 -20.30
N LEU A 622 34.42 -18.25 -19.24
CA LEU A 622 35.82 -17.80 -19.15
C LEU A 622 36.81 -18.98 -19.23
N MET A 623 36.45 -20.13 -18.65
CA MET A 623 37.23 -21.37 -18.72
C MET A 623 37.05 -22.13 -20.05
N LYS A 624 36.19 -21.67 -20.96
CA LYS A 624 35.85 -22.33 -22.24
C LYS A 624 35.29 -23.76 -22.08
N SER A 625 34.48 -23.99 -21.05
CA SER A 625 33.82 -25.27 -20.81
C SER A 625 32.49 -25.38 -21.59
N ASP A 626 32.24 -26.55 -22.15
CA ASP A 626 30.98 -26.94 -22.81
C ASP A 626 29.79 -27.09 -21.84
N GLN A 627 30.06 -27.17 -20.53
CA GLN A 627 29.01 -27.31 -19.51
C GLN A 627 28.17 -26.04 -19.33
N ALA A 628 28.68 -24.87 -19.78
CA ALA A 628 28.00 -23.59 -19.63
C ALA A 628 26.62 -23.58 -20.31
N GLU A 629 26.55 -24.04 -21.57
CA GLU A 629 25.31 -24.02 -22.34
C GLU A 629 24.22 -24.86 -21.69
N LYS A 630 24.56 -26.05 -21.17
CA LYS A 630 23.61 -26.90 -20.48
C LYS A 630 23.07 -26.21 -19.21
N LEU A 631 23.96 -25.65 -18.39
CA LEU A 631 23.55 -24.95 -17.16
C LEU A 631 22.62 -23.77 -17.46
N LEU A 632 22.89 -23.02 -18.53
CA LEU A 632 22.06 -21.89 -18.95
C LEU A 632 20.66 -22.35 -19.40
N LYS A 633 20.56 -23.40 -20.21
CA LYS A 633 19.27 -24.01 -20.59
C LYS A 633 18.50 -24.49 -19.35
N ASP A 634 19.16 -25.23 -18.47
CA ASP A 634 18.57 -25.74 -17.22
C ASP A 634 18.16 -24.60 -16.27
N SER A 635 18.70 -23.39 -16.43
CA SER A 635 18.34 -22.22 -15.63
C SER A 635 17.15 -21.46 -16.19
N LEU A 636 17.03 -21.36 -17.51
CA LEU A 636 15.85 -20.75 -18.13
C LEU A 636 14.58 -21.58 -17.91
N GLU A 637 14.67 -22.90 -17.72
CA GLU A 637 13.52 -23.71 -17.30
C GLU A 637 12.97 -23.35 -15.90
N ILE A 638 13.77 -22.72 -15.04
CA ILE A 638 13.30 -22.16 -13.76
C ILE A 638 12.61 -20.82 -14.00
N ASP A 639 13.26 -19.93 -14.76
CA ASP A 639 12.76 -18.60 -15.07
C ASP A 639 13.33 -18.08 -16.40
N ASN A 640 12.46 -17.96 -17.41
CA ASN A 640 12.86 -17.50 -18.75
C ASN A 640 13.17 -15.99 -18.80
N SER A 641 12.82 -15.23 -17.76
CA SER A 641 13.05 -13.79 -17.65
C SER A 641 14.32 -13.44 -16.87
N ALA A 642 15.11 -14.44 -16.46
CA ALA A 642 16.31 -14.24 -15.64
C ALA A 642 17.41 -13.48 -16.41
N SER A 643 17.51 -12.18 -16.18
CA SER A 643 18.36 -11.26 -16.96
C SER A 643 19.84 -11.65 -16.99
N ALA A 644 20.42 -12.03 -15.85
CA ALA A 644 21.82 -12.45 -15.77
C ALA A 644 22.08 -13.77 -16.52
N VAL A 645 21.14 -14.71 -16.50
CA VAL A 645 21.22 -15.97 -17.24
C VAL A 645 21.13 -15.68 -18.75
N LEU A 646 20.14 -14.88 -19.18
CA LEU A 646 19.98 -14.48 -20.58
C LEU A 646 21.22 -13.74 -21.10
N PHE A 647 21.82 -12.85 -20.30
CA PHE A 647 23.04 -12.13 -20.68
C PHE A 647 24.22 -13.08 -20.89
N GLU A 648 24.49 -14.00 -19.96
CA GLU A 648 25.54 -15.00 -20.15
C GLU A 648 25.26 -15.91 -21.35
N TYR A 649 24.00 -16.27 -21.59
CA TYR A 649 23.65 -17.08 -22.74
C TYR A 649 23.83 -16.33 -24.05
N SER A 650 23.56 -15.03 -24.10
CA SER A 650 23.77 -14.20 -25.28
C SER A 650 25.22 -14.19 -25.77
N LYS A 651 26.20 -14.45 -24.88
CA LYS A 651 27.63 -14.54 -25.24
C LYS A 651 27.97 -15.80 -26.04
N ILE A 652 27.20 -16.87 -25.89
CA ILE A 652 27.38 -18.13 -26.63
C ILE A 652 26.38 -18.22 -27.79
N ASN A 653 25.15 -17.75 -27.58
CA ASN A 653 24.07 -17.74 -28.56
C ASN A 653 23.45 -16.33 -28.67
N PRO A 654 23.84 -15.53 -29.67
CA PRO A 654 23.41 -14.14 -29.81
C PRO A 654 21.90 -13.91 -29.86
N ASP A 655 21.09 -14.91 -30.24
CA ASP A 655 19.63 -14.78 -30.33
C ASP A 655 18.98 -14.43 -28.97
N TYR A 656 19.60 -14.81 -27.86
CA TYR A 656 19.10 -14.50 -26.52
C TYR A 656 19.30 -13.03 -26.11
N LEU A 657 20.10 -12.26 -26.85
CA LEU A 657 20.26 -10.82 -26.60
C LEU A 657 18.96 -10.06 -26.87
N ASP A 658 18.21 -10.44 -27.89
CA ASP A 658 16.94 -9.79 -28.22
C ASP A 658 15.86 -10.14 -27.18
N THR A 659 15.87 -11.38 -26.67
CA THR A 659 15.03 -11.79 -25.53
C THR A 659 15.37 -10.99 -24.27
N LEU A 660 16.65 -10.80 -23.96
CA LEU A 660 17.08 -9.97 -22.83
C LEU A 660 16.62 -8.53 -22.99
N LYS A 661 16.87 -7.92 -24.16
CA LYS A 661 16.45 -6.56 -24.46
C LYS A 661 14.94 -6.38 -24.32
N HIS A 662 14.16 -7.35 -24.78
CA HIS A 662 12.70 -7.33 -24.64
C HIS A 662 12.25 -7.15 -23.18
N PHE A 663 12.96 -7.76 -22.22
CA PHE A 663 12.61 -7.66 -20.81
C PHE A 663 13.14 -6.42 -20.09
N ILE A 664 14.33 -5.89 -20.46
CA ILE A 664 15.01 -4.87 -19.64
C ILE A 664 15.48 -3.60 -20.38
N ASP A 665 15.37 -3.50 -21.71
CA ASP A 665 15.98 -2.37 -22.47
C ASP A 665 15.42 -0.98 -22.15
N THR A 666 14.24 -0.92 -21.53
CA THR A 666 13.53 0.28 -21.05
C THR A 666 13.55 0.43 -19.53
N ARG A 667 14.13 -0.54 -18.81
CA ARG A 667 14.11 -0.63 -17.35
C ARG A 667 15.53 -0.43 -16.82
N LEU A 668 15.94 0.83 -16.67
CA LEU A 668 17.31 1.17 -16.24
C LEU A 668 17.69 0.49 -14.92
N ASN A 669 16.74 0.33 -13.99
CA ASN A 669 17.03 -0.36 -12.74
C ASN A 669 17.43 -1.82 -12.95
N ASP A 670 16.65 -2.59 -13.71
CA ASP A 670 16.96 -3.98 -14.03
C ASP A 670 18.30 -4.12 -14.77
N VAL A 671 18.62 -3.17 -15.67
CA VAL A 671 19.93 -3.11 -16.34
C VAL A 671 21.05 -2.84 -15.34
N LEU A 672 20.88 -1.88 -14.45
CA LEU A 672 21.90 -1.51 -13.48
C LEU A 672 22.13 -2.60 -12.41
N ASP A 673 21.13 -3.43 -12.10
CA ASP A 673 21.31 -4.62 -11.25
C ASP A 673 22.21 -5.66 -11.94
N LEU A 674 22.00 -5.89 -13.24
CA LEU A 674 22.89 -6.72 -14.06
C LEU A 674 24.31 -6.13 -14.13
N VAL A 675 24.44 -4.81 -14.33
CA VAL A 675 25.73 -4.12 -14.34
C VAL A 675 26.46 -4.26 -13.01
N GLN A 676 25.75 -4.15 -11.88
CA GLN A 676 26.33 -4.27 -10.56
C GLN A 676 26.98 -5.65 -10.35
N LEU A 677 26.36 -6.74 -10.82
CA LEU A 677 26.94 -8.08 -10.75
C LEU A 677 28.35 -8.13 -11.38
N TYR A 678 28.52 -7.55 -12.57
CA TYR A 678 29.82 -7.53 -13.27
C TYR A 678 30.81 -6.53 -12.68
N LEU A 679 30.33 -5.41 -12.14
CA LEU A 679 31.18 -4.49 -11.38
C LEU A 679 31.76 -5.18 -10.14
N GLU A 680 30.98 -5.98 -9.43
CA GLU A 680 31.37 -6.73 -8.23
C GLU A 680 32.30 -7.91 -8.51
N THR A 681 32.23 -8.52 -9.70
CA THR A 681 33.20 -9.54 -10.15
C THR A 681 34.42 -8.96 -10.87
N GLY A 682 34.46 -7.65 -11.12
CA GLY A 682 35.57 -6.97 -11.79
C GLY A 682 35.61 -7.13 -13.30
N GLN A 683 34.51 -7.58 -13.90
CA GLN A 683 34.38 -7.82 -15.33
C GLN A 683 33.86 -6.56 -16.02
N TYR A 684 34.69 -5.51 -16.07
CA TYR A 684 34.25 -4.17 -16.49
C TYR A 684 33.80 -4.08 -17.95
N ALA A 685 34.34 -4.91 -18.85
CA ALA A 685 33.90 -4.96 -20.25
C ALA A 685 32.48 -5.53 -20.40
N ASP A 686 32.15 -6.53 -19.58
CA ASP A 686 30.80 -7.09 -19.51
C ASP A 686 29.83 -6.10 -18.84
N ALA A 687 30.28 -5.40 -17.79
CA ALA A 687 29.52 -4.31 -17.19
C ALA A 687 29.15 -3.22 -18.22
N LEU A 688 30.10 -2.83 -19.07
CA LEU A 688 29.84 -1.86 -20.15
C LEU A 688 28.85 -2.42 -21.19
N SER A 689 29.01 -3.69 -21.58
CA SER A 689 28.12 -4.34 -22.54
C SER A 689 26.69 -4.48 -22.01
N ALA A 690 26.53 -4.83 -20.73
CA ALA A 690 25.24 -4.87 -20.06
C ALA A 690 24.60 -3.48 -19.98
N LEU A 691 25.38 -2.44 -19.64
CA LEU A 691 24.88 -1.06 -19.54
C LEU A 691 24.35 -0.53 -20.89
N ASN A 692 24.99 -0.95 -22.00
CA ASN A 692 24.58 -0.60 -23.35
C ASN A 692 23.28 -1.27 -23.82
N ILE A 693 22.69 -2.17 -23.02
CA ILE A 693 21.34 -2.71 -23.26
C ILE A 693 20.28 -1.63 -23.07
N TYR A 694 20.49 -0.72 -22.09
CA TYR A 694 19.57 0.39 -21.90
C TYR A 694 19.70 1.39 -23.05
N LYS A 695 18.59 1.67 -23.73
CA LYS A 695 18.63 2.39 -25.00
C LYS A 695 18.58 3.91 -24.87
N ASP A 696 17.99 4.42 -23.79
CA ASP A 696 17.80 5.86 -23.63
C ASP A 696 19.01 6.55 -22.99
N ASP A 697 19.11 7.87 -23.19
CA ASP A 697 20.06 8.73 -22.48
C ASP A 697 19.55 8.98 -21.05
N ASN A 698 20.43 8.82 -20.07
CA ASN A 698 20.10 9.02 -18.66
C ASN A 698 21.35 9.44 -17.87
N PRO A 699 21.29 10.44 -16.98
CA PRO A 699 22.44 10.86 -16.17
C PRO A 699 23.11 9.71 -15.42
N LEU A 700 22.33 8.81 -14.78
CA LEU A 700 22.87 7.68 -14.04
C LEU A 700 23.59 6.69 -14.96
N LYS A 701 23.03 6.39 -16.13
CA LYS A 701 23.70 5.55 -17.14
C LYS A 701 25.09 6.13 -17.47
N SER A 702 25.17 7.40 -17.85
CA SER A 702 26.45 8.05 -18.18
C SER A 702 27.43 8.12 -17.00
N TYR A 703 26.93 8.24 -15.77
CA TYR A 703 27.78 8.17 -14.57
C TYR A 703 28.33 6.76 -14.31
N TYR A 704 27.53 5.72 -14.54
CA TYR A 704 28.00 4.34 -14.50
C TYR A 704 29.02 4.08 -15.62
N GLU A 705 28.78 4.55 -16.84
CA GLU A 705 29.75 4.48 -17.95
C GLU A 705 31.08 5.12 -17.56
N SER A 706 31.03 6.32 -16.96
CA SER A 706 32.22 7.03 -16.49
C SER A 706 33.04 6.18 -15.51
N TYR A 707 32.37 5.60 -14.50
CA TYR A 707 33.01 4.71 -13.53
C TYR A 707 33.63 3.49 -14.21
N ILE A 708 32.91 2.83 -15.12
CA ILE A 708 33.38 1.66 -15.86
C ILE A 708 34.60 2.00 -16.72
N TYR A 709 34.58 3.09 -17.48
CA TYR A 709 35.73 3.52 -18.29
C TYR A 709 36.96 3.81 -17.46
N SER A 710 36.81 4.37 -16.25
CA SER A 710 37.93 4.54 -15.34
C SER A 710 38.50 3.23 -14.81
N LYS A 711 37.69 2.17 -14.72
CA LYS A 711 38.17 0.82 -14.36
C LYS A 711 38.81 0.08 -15.54
N LEU A 712 38.52 0.51 -16.76
CA LEU A 712 39.15 0.08 -18.02
C LEU A 712 40.34 0.98 -18.42
N ASP A 713 40.90 1.73 -17.46
CA ASP A 713 42.04 2.65 -17.67
C ASP A 713 41.85 3.71 -18.78
N SER A 714 40.59 4.03 -19.11
CA SER A 714 40.22 4.97 -20.18
C SER A 714 39.76 6.31 -19.61
N GLN A 715 40.68 7.07 -19.01
CA GLN A 715 40.37 8.30 -18.26
C GLN A 715 39.70 9.41 -19.08
N GLU A 716 40.04 9.53 -20.37
CA GLU A 716 39.42 10.52 -21.27
C GLU A 716 37.94 10.24 -21.48
N GLN A 717 37.59 8.97 -21.76
CA GLN A 717 36.20 8.52 -21.90
C GLN A 717 35.46 8.61 -20.57
N ALA A 718 36.12 8.28 -19.45
CA ALA A 718 35.54 8.42 -18.12
C ALA A 718 35.10 9.87 -17.86
N LEU A 719 35.97 10.85 -18.12
CA LEU A 719 35.63 12.26 -17.94
C LEU A 719 34.58 12.73 -18.96
N ALA A 720 34.60 12.23 -20.20
CA ALA A 720 33.59 12.55 -21.21
C ALA A 720 32.20 12.08 -20.79
N SER A 721 32.04 10.83 -20.35
CA SER A 721 30.76 10.31 -19.85
C SER A 721 30.29 11.03 -18.58
N ALA A 722 31.21 11.41 -17.67
CA ALA A 722 30.84 12.21 -16.50
C ALA A 722 30.27 13.59 -16.90
N LYS A 723 30.86 14.26 -17.89
CA LYS A 723 30.36 15.52 -18.42
C LYS A 723 29.05 15.37 -19.18
N LEU A 724 28.88 14.27 -19.91
CA LEU A 724 27.63 13.94 -20.58
C LEU A 724 26.51 13.79 -19.55
N GLY A 725 26.71 12.98 -18.51
CA GLY A 725 25.73 12.80 -17.44
C GLY A 725 25.32 14.12 -16.77
N ALA A 726 26.28 15.01 -16.54
CA ALA A 726 26.03 16.35 -15.96
C ALA A 726 25.24 17.29 -16.89
N SER A 727 25.18 16.99 -18.20
CA SER A 727 24.47 17.79 -19.20
C SER A 727 23.07 17.26 -19.55
N LEU A 728 22.75 16.04 -19.15
CA LEU A 728 21.47 15.40 -19.40
C LEU A 728 20.40 15.89 -18.42
N SER A 729 19.12 15.69 -18.78
CA SER A 729 18.00 16.14 -17.96
C SER A 729 17.97 15.44 -16.59
N PRO A 730 17.75 16.19 -15.48
CA PRO A 730 17.62 15.61 -14.15
C PRO A 730 16.20 15.12 -13.79
N ASP A 731 15.24 15.31 -14.70
CA ASP A 731 13.85 14.90 -14.50
C ASP A 731 13.73 13.37 -14.36
N TYR A 732 12.98 12.90 -13.35
CA TYR A 732 12.73 11.48 -13.06
C TYR A 732 13.97 10.65 -12.70
N ILE A 733 15.05 11.29 -12.22
CA ILE A 733 16.30 10.61 -11.85
C ILE A 733 16.39 10.37 -10.34
N PHE A 734 16.03 9.16 -9.90
CA PHE A 734 15.90 8.79 -8.48
C PHE A 734 16.82 7.62 -8.08
N PRO A 735 18.13 7.84 -7.90
CA PRO A 735 19.06 6.79 -7.48
C PRO A 735 18.78 6.27 -6.06
N ASN A 736 18.66 4.96 -5.90
CA ASN A 736 18.29 4.32 -4.63
C ASN A 736 19.17 3.16 -4.21
N ARG A 737 20.08 2.68 -5.08
CA ARG A 737 20.96 1.55 -4.78
C ARG A 737 22.10 1.94 -3.84
N LEU A 738 22.68 0.93 -3.19
CA LEU A 738 23.91 1.13 -2.43
C LEU A 738 25.10 1.48 -3.35
N PHE A 739 25.13 0.90 -4.56
CA PHE A 739 26.17 1.19 -5.53
C PHE A 739 26.09 2.61 -6.08
N ASP A 740 24.90 3.21 -6.16
CA ASP A 740 24.72 4.61 -6.56
C ASP A 740 25.53 5.57 -5.66
N VAL A 741 25.70 5.27 -4.37
CA VAL A 741 26.55 6.06 -3.45
C VAL A 741 28.00 6.09 -3.95
N ILE A 742 28.53 4.91 -4.31
CA ILE A 742 29.91 4.77 -4.80
C ILE A 742 30.09 5.53 -6.13
N ILE A 743 29.12 5.40 -7.04
CA ILE A 743 29.15 6.07 -8.33
C ILE A 743 29.10 7.59 -8.16
N LEU A 744 28.15 8.11 -7.39
CA LEU A 744 27.95 9.56 -7.22
C LEU A 744 29.09 10.22 -6.42
N GLU A 745 29.70 9.51 -5.46
CA GLU A 745 30.93 9.97 -4.80
C GLU A 745 32.12 10.00 -5.77
N TYR A 746 32.24 9.00 -6.64
CA TYR A 746 33.24 8.98 -7.69
C TYR A 746 33.08 10.14 -8.69
N ILE A 747 31.86 10.40 -9.17
CA ILE A 747 31.59 11.49 -10.12
C ILE A 747 31.97 12.86 -9.55
N GLN A 748 31.68 13.09 -8.26
CA GLN A 748 32.08 14.34 -7.59
C GLN A 748 33.60 14.55 -7.54
N ASN A 749 34.39 13.46 -7.64
CA ASN A 749 35.85 13.53 -7.66
C ASN A 749 36.40 13.75 -9.08
N ILE A 750 35.89 13.02 -10.08
CA ILE A 750 36.39 13.13 -11.46
C ILE A 750 35.82 14.35 -12.22
N ASN A 751 34.60 14.79 -11.88
CA ASN A 751 33.96 15.99 -12.41
C ASN A 751 33.53 16.95 -11.28
N PRO A 752 34.46 17.67 -10.62
CA PRO A 752 34.13 18.51 -9.45
C PRO A 752 33.20 19.70 -9.72
N LYS A 753 32.89 19.98 -10.98
CA LYS A 753 31.97 21.07 -11.40
C LYS A 753 30.53 20.58 -11.58
N ASP A 754 30.27 19.29 -11.44
CA ASP A 754 28.94 18.70 -11.56
C ASP A 754 28.05 19.08 -10.37
N GLY A 755 26.98 19.83 -10.64
CA GLY A 755 25.97 20.19 -9.64
C GLY A 755 24.88 19.13 -9.43
N LEU A 756 24.69 18.21 -10.37
CA LEU A 756 23.65 17.17 -10.33
C LEU A 756 24.09 15.96 -9.51
N ALA A 757 25.36 15.54 -9.60
CA ALA A 757 25.89 14.46 -8.78
C ALA A 757 25.68 14.66 -7.25
N PRO A 758 26.03 15.82 -6.66
CA PRO A 758 25.69 16.08 -5.25
C PRO A 758 24.17 16.26 -5.03
N TYR A 759 23.39 16.73 -6.00
CA TYR A 759 21.93 16.78 -5.88
C TYR A 759 21.32 15.39 -5.70
N TYR A 760 21.67 14.45 -6.59
CA TYR A 760 21.19 13.07 -6.54
C TYR A 760 21.63 12.36 -5.26
N LEU A 761 22.90 12.51 -4.87
CA LEU A 761 23.39 11.89 -3.63
C LEU A 761 22.70 12.50 -2.40
N GLY A 762 22.38 13.79 -2.43
CA GLY A 762 21.59 14.46 -1.41
C GLY A 762 20.18 13.88 -1.30
N ASN A 763 19.51 13.60 -2.42
CA ASN A 763 18.19 12.97 -2.46
C ASN A 763 18.21 11.58 -1.81
N LEU A 764 19.18 10.74 -2.21
CA LEU A 764 19.36 9.41 -1.65
C LEU A 764 19.62 9.47 -0.14
N TYR A 765 20.47 10.39 0.34
CA TYR A 765 20.72 10.52 1.78
C TYR A 765 19.52 11.08 2.54
N TYR A 766 18.72 11.96 1.95
CA TYR A 766 17.50 12.44 2.58
C TYR A 766 16.48 11.32 2.74
N ASP A 767 16.27 10.53 1.69
CA ASP A 767 15.42 9.34 1.70
C ASP A 767 15.85 8.32 2.77
N ARG A 768 17.16 8.18 2.97
CA ARG A 768 17.78 7.33 4.01
C ARG A 768 17.88 8.02 5.37
N ARG A 769 17.23 9.17 5.55
CA ARG A 769 17.16 9.96 6.80
C ARG A 769 18.50 10.50 7.31
N ILE A 770 19.53 10.57 6.47
CA ILE A 770 20.83 11.18 6.78
C ILE A 770 20.82 12.67 6.42
N TYR A 771 19.96 13.43 7.12
CA TYR A 771 19.61 14.80 6.75
C TYR A 771 20.80 15.77 6.71
N GLN A 772 21.77 15.63 7.61
CA GLN A 772 22.94 16.51 7.64
C GLN A 772 23.83 16.35 6.39
N LYS A 773 24.02 15.12 5.92
CA LYS A 773 24.74 14.87 4.66
C LYS A 773 23.94 15.38 3.47
N ALA A 774 22.63 15.12 3.44
CA ALA A 774 21.74 15.60 2.39
C ALA A 774 21.80 17.13 2.26
N GLN A 775 21.69 17.85 3.38
CA GLN A 775 21.82 19.30 3.40
C GLN A 775 23.17 19.77 2.83
N ALA A 776 24.29 19.20 3.31
CA ALA A 776 25.62 19.61 2.85
C ALA A 776 25.83 19.37 1.33
N LEU A 777 25.26 18.28 0.81
CA LEU A 777 25.30 17.95 -0.61
C LEU A 777 24.42 18.88 -1.45
N TRP A 778 23.21 19.21 -1.01
CA TRP A 778 22.37 20.19 -1.70
C TRP A 778 22.96 21.60 -1.64
N GLU A 779 23.61 21.99 -0.53
CA GLU A 779 24.37 23.25 -0.43
C GLU A 779 25.55 23.29 -1.40
N LYS A 780 26.19 22.14 -1.64
CA LYS A 780 27.23 22.02 -2.68
C LYS A 780 26.62 22.12 -4.07
N SER A 781 25.47 21.46 -4.31
CA SER A 781 24.75 21.51 -5.58
C SER A 781 24.40 22.95 -5.98
N VAL A 782 23.76 23.74 -5.11
CA VAL A 782 23.41 25.14 -5.42
C VAL A 782 24.61 26.08 -5.62
N LYS A 783 25.79 25.70 -5.13
CA LYS A 783 27.04 26.44 -5.39
C LYS A 783 27.63 26.12 -6.76
N LEU A 784 27.46 24.88 -7.22
CA LEU A 784 27.99 24.39 -8.50
C LEU A 784 27.03 24.69 -9.65
N ASP A 785 25.73 24.59 -9.40
CA ASP A 785 24.65 24.89 -10.34
C ASP A 785 23.59 25.81 -9.68
N PRO A 786 23.80 27.14 -9.71
CA PRO A 786 22.92 28.12 -9.06
C PRO A 786 21.60 28.38 -9.79
N ASP A 787 21.41 27.78 -10.98
CA ASP A 787 20.20 27.96 -11.78
C ASP A 787 19.26 26.73 -11.69
N TYR A 788 19.70 25.65 -11.04
CA TYR A 788 18.86 24.48 -10.82
C TYR A 788 17.90 24.65 -9.64
N ALA A 789 16.63 24.87 -9.96
CA ALA A 789 15.57 25.19 -8.99
C ALA A 789 15.39 24.12 -7.88
N MET A 790 15.56 22.84 -8.20
CA MET A 790 15.14 21.75 -7.30
C MET A 790 16.09 21.52 -6.13
N SER A 791 17.37 21.86 -6.28
CA SER A 791 18.29 21.88 -5.14
C SER A 791 17.87 22.93 -4.10
N TYR A 792 17.35 24.08 -4.53
CA TYR A 792 16.79 25.09 -3.62
C TYR A 792 15.49 24.63 -2.97
N ARG A 793 14.59 24.01 -3.74
CA ARG A 793 13.37 23.38 -3.19
C ARG A 793 13.75 22.39 -2.07
N ASN A 794 14.66 21.47 -2.33
CA ASN A 794 15.05 20.44 -1.36
C ASN A 794 15.75 21.03 -0.12
N LEU A 795 16.56 22.09 -0.30
CA LEU A 795 17.10 22.85 0.82
C LEU A 795 15.99 23.46 1.69
N SER A 796 14.93 24.01 1.09
CA SER A 796 13.83 24.58 1.88
C SER A 796 13.19 23.55 2.82
N ILE A 797 13.03 22.32 2.34
CA ILE A 797 12.46 21.20 3.11
C ILE A 797 13.35 20.88 4.32
N VAL A 798 14.66 20.69 4.13
CA VAL A 798 15.56 20.36 5.25
C VAL A 798 15.71 21.52 6.23
N TYR A 799 15.76 22.77 5.74
CA TYR A 799 15.86 23.94 6.60
C TYR A 799 14.64 24.11 7.49
N TYR A 800 13.44 23.89 6.96
CA TYR A 800 12.20 23.93 7.72
C TYR A 800 12.09 22.71 8.66
N ASN A 801 12.06 21.49 8.10
CA ASN A 801 11.69 20.28 8.85
C ASN A 801 12.77 19.79 9.84
N LYS A 802 14.05 20.06 9.58
CA LYS A 802 15.17 19.39 10.31
C LYS A 802 16.08 20.35 11.06
N THR A 803 16.11 21.63 10.67
CA THR A 803 17.02 22.61 11.30
C THR A 803 16.31 23.79 11.97
N ASN A 804 14.97 23.86 11.88
CA ASN A 804 14.14 24.92 12.46
C ASN A 804 14.56 26.34 11.99
N GLN A 805 14.77 26.50 10.67
CA GLN A 805 15.15 27.78 10.04
C GLN A 805 14.12 28.21 8.98
N PRO A 806 12.88 28.58 9.39
CA PRO A 806 11.78 28.86 8.46
C PRO A 806 12.05 30.04 7.51
N LYS A 807 12.73 31.10 7.96
CA LYS A 807 13.09 32.25 7.10
C LYS A 807 14.00 31.85 5.95
N LYS A 808 14.97 30.97 6.23
CA LYS A 808 15.91 30.47 5.23
C LYS A 808 15.23 29.48 4.28
N ALA A 809 14.32 28.66 4.80
CA ALA A 809 13.48 27.81 3.98
C ALA A 809 12.67 28.63 2.97
N LEU A 810 12.05 29.72 3.42
CA LEU A 810 11.28 30.61 2.57
C LEU A 810 12.14 31.25 1.46
N GLU A 811 13.30 31.82 1.82
CA GLU A 811 14.23 32.41 0.85
C GLU A 811 14.58 31.43 -0.28
N TYR A 812 14.88 30.17 0.07
CA TYR A 812 15.21 29.16 -0.92
C TYR A 812 14.02 28.69 -1.75
N LEU A 813 12.83 28.55 -1.15
CA LEU A 813 11.64 28.15 -1.89
C LEU A 813 11.20 29.24 -2.88
N GLU A 814 11.27 30.52 -2.48
CA GLU A 814 11.03 31.66 -3.38
C GLU A 814 12.05 31.70 -4.52
N LYS A 815 13.33 31.41 -4.23
CA LYS A 815 14.37 31.27 -5.24
C LYS A 815 14.10 30.11 -6.21
N ALA A 816 13.64 28.96 -5.70
CA ALA A 816 13.25 27.82 -6.53
C ALA A 816 12.11 28.19 -7.48
N PHE A 817 11.06 28.85 -6.96
CA PHE A 817 9.93 29.30 -7.77
C PHE A 817 10.33 30.35 -8.81
N LYS A 818 11.25 31.26 -8.48
CA LYS A 818 11.79 32.22 -9.44
C LYS A 818 12.54 31.55 -10.60
N LEU A 819 13.22 30.43 -10.33
CA LEU A 819 13.96 29.65 -11.34
C LEU A 819 13.05 28.75 -12.18
N ASP A 820 11.94 28.25 -11.60
CA ASP A 820 10.94 27.42 -12.30
C ASP A 820 9.50 27.96 -12.09
N PRO A 821 9.16 29.13 -12.70
CA PRO A 821 7.93 29.86 -12.39
C PRO A 821 6.66 29.23 -12.98
N LYS A 822 6.77 28.13 -13.73
CA LYS A 822 5.63 27.40 -14.31
C LYS A 822 5.30 26.11 -13.56
N ASN A 823 5.98 25.86 -12.45
CA ASN A 823 5.80 24.66 -11.67
C ASN A 823 4.66 24.82 -10.67
N ALA A 824 3.51 24.20 -10.95
CA ALA A 824 2.33 24.26 -10.10
C ALA A 824 2.58 23.74 -8.68
N ARG A 825 3.47 22.74 -8.52
CA ARG A 825 3.85 22.21 -7.21
C ARG A 825 4.54 23.27 -6.36
N LEU A 826 5.42 24.09 -6.94
CA LEU A 826 6.08 25.16 -6.18
C LEU A 826 5.11 26.25 -5.70
N VAL A 827 4.00 26.48 -6.40
CA VAL A 827 2.94 27.39 -5.92
C VAL A 827 2.27 26.83 -4.68
N PHE A 828 1.86 25.56 -4.72
CA PHE A 828 1.28 24.85 -3.57
C PHE A 828 2.22 24.85 -2.36
N GLU A 829 3.48 24.50 -2.58
CA GLU A 829 4.47 24.41 -1.50
C GLU A 829 4.78 25.78 -0.90
N LEU A 830 4.85 26.83 -1.73
CA LEU A 830 5.12 28.18 -1.26
C LEU A 830 3.94 28.75 -0.45
N ASP A 831 2.69 28.56 -0.90
CA ASP A 831 1.52 28.97 -0.12
C ASP A 831 1.40 28.16 1.18
N SER A 832 1.69 26.85 1.14
CA SER A 832 1.76 26.02 2.34
C SER A 832 2.80 26.54 3.34
N LEU A 833 3.98 26.98 2.88
CA LEU A 833 4.99 27.57 3.76
C LEU A 833 4.56 28.96 4.27
N TYR A 834 3.92 29.79 3.44
CA TYR A 834 3.34 31.06 3.86
C TYR A 834 2.29 30.88 4.96
N GLN A 835 1.45 29.84 4.87
CA GLN A 835 0.52 29.45 5.93
C GLN A 835 1.26 29.17 7.24
N LYS A 836 2.28 28.30 7.19
CA LYS A 836 3.06 27.93 8.38
C LYS A 836 3.81 29.10 9.01
N MET A 837 4.09 30.13 8.23
CA MET A 837 4.75 31.35 8.68
C MET A 837 3.76 32.47 9.04
N ASN A 838 2.46 32.18 9.09
CA ASN A 838 1.40 33.14 9.42
C ASN A 838 1.42 34.41 8.56
N HIS A 839 1.73 34.27 7.27
CA HIS A 839 1.55 35.36 6.31
C HIS A 839 0.07 35.75 6.25
N SER A 840 -0.23 37.01 5.94
CA SER A 840 -1.62 37.49 5.97
C SER A 840 -2.50 36.72 4.98
N LEU A 841 -3.74 36.42 5.37
CA LEU A 841 -4.70 35.68 4.52
C LEU A 841 -4.92 36.41 3.19
N THR A 842 -4.95 37.74 3.21
CA THR A 842 -5.10 38.58 2.02
C THR A 842 -3.90 38.48 1.08
N ASP A 843 -2.68 38.49 1.60
CA ASP A 843 -1.47 38.37 0.77
C ASP A 843 -1.37 36.97 0.14
N ARG A 844 -1.70 35.93 0.91
CA ARG A 844 -1.78 34.55 0.41
C ARG A 844 -2.84 34.39 -0.69
N LEU A 845 -4.04 34.93 -0.46
CA LEU A 845 -5.11 34.90 -1.45
C LEU A 845 -4.67 35.63 -2.74
N ALA A 846 -4.08 36.82 -2.62
CA ALA A 846 -3.57 37.57 -3.77
C ALA A 846 -2.45 36.82 -4.51
N PHE A 847 -1.60 36.07 -3.80
CA PHE A 847 -0.60 35.21 -4.40
C PHE A 847 -1.23 34.08 -5.23
N LEU A 848 -2.19 33.35 -4.67
CA LEU A 848 -2.89 32.27 -5.42
C LEU A 848 -3.68 32.81 -6.62
N GLU A 849 -4.39 33.93 -6.46
CA GLU A 849 -5.12 34.58 -7.55
C GLU A 849 -4.19 35.04 -8.69
N LYS A 850 -2.98 35.51 -8.35
CA LYS A 850 -1.97 35.89 -9.35
C LYS A 850 -1.47 34.71 -10.20
N TYR A 851 -1.48 33.50 -9.65
CA TYR A 851 -1.00 32.28 -10.31
C TYR A 851 -2.12 31.26 -10.55
N LEU A 852 -3.34 31.74 -10.81
CA LEU A 852 -4.54 30.91 -10.95
C LEU A 852 -4.37 29.75 -11.94
N ASP A 853 -3.73 29.98 -13.10
CA ASP A 853 -3.47 28.93 -14.11
C ASP A 853 -2.66 27.75 -13.57
N LEU A 854 -1.80 27.98 -12.57
CA LEU A 854 -1.01 26.94 -11.89
C LEU A 854 -1.81 26.31 -10.75
N VAL A 855 -2.62 27.10 -10.05
CA VAL A 855 -3.52 26.63 -8.99
C VAL A 855 -4.54 25.64 -9.56
N GLU A 856 -5.14 25.94 -10.71
CA GLU A 856 -6.17 25.09 -11.35
C GLU A 856 -5.63 23.74 -11.86
N GLN A 857 -4.31 23.59 -11.95
CA GLN A 857 -3.67 22.35 -12.35
C GLN A 857 -3.77 21.26 -11.29
N ARG A 858 -4.00 21.61 -10.02
CA ARG A 858 -3.96 20.68 -8.88
C ARG A 858 -5.12 20.89 -7.91
N ASP A 859 -5.70 19.81 -7.39
CA ASP A 859 -6.83 19.91 -6.46
C ASP A 859 -6.42 20.48 -5.11
N ASP A 860 -5.23 20.15 -4.61
CA ASP A 860 -4.72 20.63 -3.33
C ASP A 860 -4.52 22.16 -3.29
N SER A 861 -3.92 22.74 -4.32
CA SER A 861 -3.83 24.19 -4.51
C SER A 861 -5.20 24.83 -4.63
N TYR A 862 -6.12 24.20 -5.36
CA TYR A 862 -7.47 24.72 -5.56
C TYR A 862 -8.26 24.75 -4.25
N ILE A 863 -8.09 23.72 -3.39
CA ILE A 863 -8.67 23.67 -2.04
C ILE A 863 -8.08 24.78 -1.16
N GLN A 864 -6.77 25.08 -1.25
CA GLN A 864 -6.17 26.22 -0.52
C GLN A 864 -6.79 27.56 -0.94
N LEU A 865 -7.02 27.76 -2.24
CA LEU A 865 -7.73 28.94 -2.75
C LEU A 865 -9.16 29.03 -2.19
N VAL A 866 -9.93 27.95 -2.25
CA VAL A 866 -11.30 27.91 -1.69
C VAL A 866 -11.30 28.19 -0.19
N THR A 867 -10.36 27.61 0.55
CA THR A 867 -10.20 27.83 1.99
C THR A 867 -9.94 29.30 2.29
N LEU A 868 -9.01 29.95 1.58
CA LEU A 868 -8.71 31.37 1.75
C LEU A 868 -9.88 32.29 1.34
N LEU A 869 -10.66 31.92 0.31
CA LEU A 869 -11.88 32.65 -0.04
C LEU A 869 -12.91 32.57 1.09
N ASN A 870 -13.07 31.41 1.71
CA ASN A 870 -13.90 31.26 2.91
C ASN A 870 -13.36 32.08 4.08
N GLU A 871 -12.07 31.99 4.39
CA GLU A 871 -11.46 32.69 5.53
C GLU A 871 -11.44 34.22 5.38
N THR A 872 -11.48 34.74 4.15
CA THR A 872 -11.55 36.18 3.85
C THR A 872 -12.98 36.70 3.64
N GLY A 873 -14.00 35.85 3.83
CA GLY A 873 -15.40 36.24 3.74
C GLY A 873 -16.02 36.23 2.33
N ARG A 874 -15.29 35.73 1.32
CA ARG A 874 -15.75 35.59 -0.07
C ARG A 874 -16.50 34.25 -0.29
N TYR A 875 -17.43 33.92 0.62
CA TYR A 875 -18.12 32.63 0.67
C TYR A 875 -18.88 32.27 -0.63
N LYS A 876 -19.49 33.25 -1.28
CA LYS A 876 -20.23 33.03 -2.54
C LYS A 876 -19.31 32.53 -3.66
N GLU A 877 -18.12 33.10 -3.74
CA GLU A 877 -17.13 32.71 -4.75
C GLU A 877 -16.50 31.36 -4.40
N ALA A 878 -16.23 31.10 -3.11
CA ALA A 878 -15.80 29.80 -2.65
C ALA A 878 -16.79 28.69 -3.05
N TYR A 879 -18.10 28.92 -2.82
CA TYR A 879 -19.16 28.00 -3.23
C TYR A 879 -19.20 27.80 -4.75
N GLN A 880 -19.10 28.86 -5.55
CA GLN A 880 -19.10 28.75 -7.01
C GLN A 880 -17.92 27.91 -7.51
N LYS A 881 -16.70 28.20 -7.03
CA LYS A 881 -15.50 27.45 -7.38
C LYS A 881 -15.60 25.96 -7.02
N LEU A 882 -16.20 25.63 -5.87
CA LEU A 882 -16.47 24.25 -5.49
C LEU A 882 -17.45 23.53 -6.44
N MET A 883 -18.43 24.24 -7.00
CA MET A 883 -19.41 23.67 -7.93
C MET A 883 -18.93 23.61 -9.39
N ASP A 884 -17.94 24.44 -9.75
CA ASP A 884 -17.38 24.52 -11.10
C ASP A 884 -16.29 23.45 -11.38
N ARG A 885 -15.92 22.65 -10.37
CA ARG A 885 -14.83 21.65 -10.45
C ARG A 885 -15.31 20.27 -9.98
N ILE A 886 -14.77 19.23 -10.61
CA ILE A 886 -14.83 17.84 -10.13
C ILE A 886 -13.53 17.56 -9.37
N PHE A 887 -13.65 17.15 -8.11
CA PHE A 887 -12.51 16.85 -7.25
C PHE A 887 -12.23 15.35 -7.20
N HIS A 888 -10.94 15.01 -7.09
CA HIS A 888 -10.45 13.64 -6.96
C HIS A 888 -9.70 13.51 -5.63
N PRO A 889 -10.38 13.20 -4.51
CA PRO A 889 -9.72 13.02 -3.24
C PRO A 889 -8.78 11.81 -3.28
N TRP A 890 -7.71 11.89 -2.50
CA TRP A 890 -6.90 10.72 -2.16
C TRP A 890 -7.66 9.84 -1.17
N GLU A 891 -7.44 8.53 -1.19
CA GLU A 891 -7.98 7.62 -0.16
C GLU A 891 -7.55 8.08 1.24
N GLY A 892 -8.53 8.37 2.11
CA GLY A 892 -8.35 8.89 3.47
C GLY A 892 -8.26 10.43 3.56
N GLY A 893 -8.26 11.12 2.41
CA GLY A 893 -8.14 12.57 2.28
C GLY A 893 -9.49 13.28 2.21
N GLU A 894 -10.57 12.51 2.37
CA GLU A 894 -11.94 12.99 2.39
C GLU A 894 -12.18 13.96 3.55
N GLY A 895 -13.28 14.69 3.51
CA GLY A 895 -13.61 15.73 4.49
C GLY A 895 -13.07 17.10 4.13
N LYS A 896 -12.00 17.20 3.33
CA LYS A 896 -11.38 18.50 2.99
C LYS A 896 -12.27 19.36 2.10
N VAL A 897 -12.76 18.78 1.01
CA VAL A 897 -13.60 19.52 0.05
C VAL A 897 -15.00 19.72 0.62
N SER A 898 -15.57 18.67 1.20
CA SER A 898 -16.90 18.70 1.84
C SER A 898 -16.98 19.69 3.01
N SER A 899 -15.94 19.80 3.85
CA SER A 899 -15.90 20.81 4.92
C SER A 899 -15.93 22.24 4.38
N GLN A 900 -15.24 22.53 3.27
CA GLN A 900 -15.27 23.87 2.66
C GLN A 900 -16.62 24.18 2.00
N TYR A 901 -17.31 23.16 1.47
CA TYR A 901 -18.66 23.25 0.93
C TYR A 901 -19.69 23.58 2.02
N GLU A 902 -19.69 22.81 3.10
CA GLU A 902 -20.55 23.07 4.27
C GLU A 902 -20.25 24.45 4.86
N TYR A 903 -18.97 24.81 4.99
CA TYR A 903 -18.54 26.11 5.50
C TYR A 903 -19.12 27.26 4.68
N ALA A 904 -18.98 27.22 3.35
CA ALA A 904 -19.47 28.28 2.47
C ALA A 904 -20.99 28.44 2.56
N LEU A 905 -21.75 27.34 2.55
CA LEU A 905 -23.22 27.38 2.61
C LEU A 905 -23.73 27.86 3.97
N VAL A 906 -23.14 27.39 5.07
CA VAL A 906 -23.50 27.81 6.42
C VAL A 906 -23.24 29.31 6.62
N GLU A 907 -22.08 29.82 6.18
CA GLU A 907 -21.77 31.25 6.30
C GLU A 907 -22.68 32.11 5.42
N LEU A 908 -23.04 31.67 4.21
CA LEU A 908 -24.05 32.33 3.38
C LEU A 908 -25.44 32.33 4.02
N ALA A 909 -25.82 31.24 4.68
CA ALA A 909 -27.09 31.15 5.42
C ALA A 909 -27.09 32.07 6.64
N LYS A 910 -25.97 32.21 7.37
CA LYS A 910 -25.83 33.19 8.46
C LYS A 910 -25.99 34.62 7.97
N GLN A 911 -25.47 34.95 6.79
CA GLN A 911 -25.70 36.26 6.16
C GLN A 911 -27.17 36.49 5.83
N ASP A 912 -27.87 35.49 5.31
CA ASP A 912 -29.32 35.58 5.06
C ASP A 912 -30.10 35.76 6.37
N ILE A 913 -29.78 34.98 7.41
CA ILE A 913 -30.39 35.09 8.75
C ILE A 913 -30.19 36.49 9.32
N ALA A 914 -28.99 37.06 9.21
CA ALA A 914 -28.69 38.42 9.66
C ALA A 914 -29.48 39.50 8.88
N ASN A 915 -29.87 39.19 7.64
CA ASN A 915 -30.72 40.03 6.79
C ASN A 915 -32.21 39.65 6.86
N GLU A 916 -32.61 38.80 7.81
CA GLU A 916 -33.99 38.31 8.01
C GLU A 916 -34.57 37.51 6.81
N ASN A 917 -33.71 37.01 5.92
CA ASN A 917 -34.07 36.21 4.74
C ASN A 917 -34.12 34.70 5.06
N TYR A 918 -34.96 34.30 6.02
CA TYR A 918 -34.95 32.95 6.59
C TYR A 918 -35.24 31.82 5.60
N THR A 919 -36.14 32.03 4.61
CA THR A 919 -36.45 31.01 3.60
C THR A 919 -35.23 30.66 2.75
N THR A 920 -34.48 31.67 2.29
CA THR A 920 -33.24 31.47 1.52
C THR A 920 -32.15 30.80 2.37
N ALA A 921 -32.09 31.13 3.67
CA ALA A 921 -31.18 30.45 4.60
C ALA A 921 -31.52 28.95 4.71
N ILE A 922 -32.80 28.61 4.86
CA ILE A 922 -33.28 27.21 4.92
C ILE A 922 -32.92 26.46 3.63
N GLU A 923 -33.10 27.06 2.46
CA GLU A 923 -32.72 26.44 1.18
C GLU A 923 -31.22 26.10 1.12
N LYS A 924 -30.36 27.02 1.58
CA LYS A 924 -28.89 26.81 1.59
C LYS A 924 -28.47 25.77 2.62
N LEU A 925 -29.08 25.76 3.80
CA LEU A 925 -28.78 24.81 4.86
C LEU A 925 -29.25 23.39 4.50
N ASN A 926 -30.44 23.24 3.93
CA ASN A 926 -30.91 21.94 3.41
C ASN A 926 -29.98 21.42 2.31
N ARG A 927 -29.43 22.32 1.49
CA ARG A 927 -28.43 21.95 0.49
C ARG A 927 -27.13 21.46 1.12
N ALA A 928 -26.69 22.03 2.24
CA ALA A 928 -25.48 21.60 2.94
C ALA A 928 -25.58 20.19 3.54
N LEU A 929 -26.79 19.64 3.72
CA LEU A 929 -26.99 18.27 4.20
C LEU A 929 -26.62 17.19 3.18
N VAL A 930 -26.48 17.53 1.89
CA VAL A 930 -26.23 16.59 0.78
C VAL A 930 -24.97 16.98 0.04
N TYR A 931 -24.06 16.03 -0.16
CA TYR A 931 -22.83 16.27 -0.92
C TYR A 931 -23.09 16.06 -2.42
N PRO A 932 -22.86 17.08 -3.27
CA PRO A 932 -22.95 16.89 -4.71
C PRO A 932 -21.79 16.03 -5.21
N ARG A 933 -22.05 15.20 -6.23
CA ARG A 933 -21.06 14.29 -6.83
C ARG A 933 -19.75 14.97 -7.22
N SER A 934 -19.79 16.25 -7.60
CA SER A 934 -18.60 17.01 -8.00
C SER A 934 -17.57 17.18 -6.88
N LEU A 935 -17.96 17.04 -5.60
CA LEU A 935 -16.99 17.07 -4.50
C LEU A 935 -16.10 15.83 -4.44
N GLY A 936 -16.50 14.75 -5.12
CA GLY A 936 -15.76 13.49 -5.15
C GLY A 936 -15.79 12.67 -3.87
N GLU A 937 -16.57 13.09 -2.88
CA GLU A 937 -16.71 12.49 -1.55
C GLU A 937 -18.19 12.29 -1.20
N GLY A 938 -18.52 11.21 -0.49
CA GLY A 938 -19.87 10.97 0.03
C GLY A 938 -19.92 11.10 1.55
N LYS A 939 -21.12 11.21 2.11
CA LYS A 939 -21.31 11.41 3.55
C LYS A 939 -21.38 10.08 4.30
N LEU A 940 -20.66 9.99 5.42
CA LEU A 940 -20.78 8.83 6.31
C LEU A 940 -22.11 8.89 7.09
N PRO A 941 -22.81 7.75 7.29
CA PRO A 941 -24.02 7.69 8.11
C PRO A 941 -23.81 8.13 9.56
N THR A 942 -22.57 8.02 10.06
CA THR A 942 -22.16 8.43 11.41
C THR A 942 -21.78 9.91 11.52
N ALA A 943 -21.72 10.65 10.39
CA ALA A 943 -21.40 12.06 10.39
C ALA A 943 -22.61 12.91 10.84
N ASN A 944 -22.49 13.55 11.99
CA ASN A 944 -23.54 14.40 12.57
C ASN A 944 -23.53 15.82 11.97
N ASN A 945 -24.72 16.42 11.83
CA ASN A 945 -24.93 17.72 11.17
C ASN A 945 -25.14 18.89 12.14
N ASN A 946 -24.56 18.83 13.35
CA ASN A 946 -24.92 19.71 14.47
C ASN A 946 -24.96 21.21 14.12
N VAL A 947 -23.98 21.69 13.34
CA VAL A 947 -23.91 23.10 12.92
C VAL A 947 -25.09 23.45 12.01
N ILE A 948 -25.32 22.64 10.97
CA ILE A 948 -26.38 22.87 9.96
C ILE A 948 -27.75 22.77 10.62
N ASP A 949 -27.98 21.73 11.42
CA ASP A 949 -29.23 21.47 12.12
C ASP A 949 -29.56 22.56 13.14
N PHE A 950 -28.56 23.10 13.85
CA PHE A 950 -28.79 24.22 14.76
C PHE A 950 -29.34 25.45 14.00
N TYR A 951 -28.71 25.82 12.87
CA TYR A 951 -29.15 26.96 12.09
C TYR A 951 -30.48 26.70 11.37
N LEU A 952 -30.77 25.46 10.94
CA LEU A 952 -32.09 25.09 10.42
C LEU A 952 -33.16 25.26 11.49
N GLY A 953 -32.91 24.70 12.68
CA GLY A 953 -33.77 24.82 13.84
C GLY A 953 -34.11 26.28 14.16
N TYR A 954 -33.08 27.14 14.18
CA TYR A 954 -33.24 28.58 14.36
C TYR A 954 -34.04 29.24 13.24
N ALA A 955 -33.71 28.98 11.97
CA ALA A 955 -34.39 29.62 10.83
C ALA A 955 -35.87 29.21 10.71
N TYR A 956 -36.20 27.93 10.93
CA TYR A 956 -37.59 27.44 10.97
C TYR A 956 -38.39 28.10 12.09
N LYS A 957 -37.77 28.33 13.25
CA LYS A 957 -38.38 29.04 14.38
C LYS A 957 -38.80 30.46 13.98
N GLN A 958 -37.97 31.17 13.21
CA GLN A 958 -38.26 32.55 12.76
C GLN A 958 -39.42 32.64 11.76
N ILE A 959 -39.68 31.58 10.99
CA ILE A 959 -40.84 31.50 10.09
C ILE A 959 -42.06 30.82 10.73
N ASN A 960 -42.01 30.59 12.05
CA ASN A 960 -43.05 29.93 12.85
C ASN A 960 -43.33 28.45 12.50
N ASP A 961 -42.41 27.75 11.85
CA ASP A 961 -42.48 26.29 11.66
C ASP A 961 -41.93 25.59 12.91
N THR A 962 -42.78 25.45 13.92
CA THR A 962 -42.39 24.89 15.22
C THR A 962 -42.07 23.40 15.15
N GLN A 963 -42.64 22.68 14.18
CA GLN A 963 -42.39 21.24 14.02
C GLN A 963 -40.96 21.01 13.54
N GLN A 964 -40.59 21.65 12.42
CA GLN A 964 -39.25 21.51 11.85
C GLN A 964 -38.18 22.16 12.74
N ALA A 965 -38.50 23.29 13.38
CA ALA A 965 -37.60 23.91 14.33
C ALA A 965 -37.18 22.94 15.45
N ASN A 966 -38.17 22.30 16.10
CA ASN A 966 -37.90 21.37 17.18
C ASN A 966 -37.21 20.08 16.72
N GLU A 967 -37.50 19.62 15.50
CA GLU A 967 -36.85 18.43 14.94
C GLU A 967 -35.35 18.66 14.71
N HIS A 968 -35.00 19.71 13.97
CA HIS A 968 -33.59 20.04 13.72
C HIS A 968 -32.86 20.43 15.00
N LEU A 969 -33.50 21.13 15.94
CA LEU A 969 -32.87 21.38 17.24
C LEU A 969 -32.59 20.08 18.01
N ARG A 970 -33.46 19.07 17.96
CA ARG A 970 -33.18 17.76 18.57
C ARG A 970 -32.03 17.04 17.87
N LEU A 971 -32.01 17.02 16.54
CA LEU A 971 -30.91 16.43 15.75
C LEU A 971 -29.56 17.10 16.10
N ALA A 972 -29.55 18.42 16.25
CA ALA A 972 -28.38 19.19 16.65
C ALA A 972 -27.84 18.84 18.06
N THR A 973 -28.62 18.15 18.92
CA THR A 973 -28.16 17.69 20.24
C THR A 973 -27.44 16.33 20.22
N GLN A 974 -27.50 15.59 19.11
CA GLN A 974 -26.95 14.24 18.98
C GLN A 974 -25.45 14.25 18.63
N GLY A 975 -24.80 13.07 18.73
CA GLY A 975 -23.38 12.88 18.43
C GLY A 975 -22.49 12.87 19.67
N LEU A 976 -21.24 13.30 19.50
CA LEU A 976 -20.18 13.22 20.51
C LEU A 976 -20.62 13.72 21.90
N GLU A 977 -20.51 12.87 22.93
CA GLU A 977 -20.93 13.23 24.29
C GLU A 977 -19.94 14.17 24.98
N LYS A 978 -18.64 13.93 24.80
CA LYS A 978 -17.52 14.61 25.45
C LYS A 978 -16.44 14.97 24.42
N PRO A 979 -15.74 16.10 24.58
CA PRO A 979 -14.69 16.47 23.64
C PRO A 979 -13.57 15.42 23.56
N SER A 980 -13.04 15.24 22.36
CA SER A 980 -11.90 14.39 22.02
C SER A 980 -11.01 15.06 20.96
N SER A 981 -9.78 14.56 20.80
CA SER A 981 -8.97 14.91 19.64
C SER A 981 -9.58 14.26 18.40
N ALA A 982 -9.80 15.04 17.34
CA ALA A 982 -10.21 14.54 16.04
C ALA A 982 -8.95 14.48 15.15
N MET A 983 -8.48 13.26 14.86
CA MET A 983 -7.25 13.04 14.08
C MET A 983 -7.55 12.53 12.67
N TYR A 984 -8.69 11.88 12.50
CA TYR A 984 -9.10 11.27 11.23
C TYR A 984 -10.30 11.97 10.62
N TYR A 985 -10.47 11.87 9.30
CA TYR A 985 -11.58 12.52 8.57
C TYR A 985 -12.97 12.07 9.04
N ASN A 986 -13.08 10.88 9.65
CA ASN A 986 -14.31 10.32 10.17
C ASN A 986 -14.48 10.52 11.69
N ASP A 987 -13.62 11.32 12.32
CA ASP A 987 -13.81 11.76 13.70
C ASP A 987 -14.72 12.98 13.74
N GLN A 988 -15.70 12.97 14.64
CA GLN A 988 -16.55 14.14 14.84
C GLN A 988 -15.76 15.27 15.51
N PRO A 989 -15.74 16.49 14.94
CA PRO A 989 -15.07 17.63 15.57
C PRO A 989 -15.68 18.00 16.92
N SER A 990 -14.81 18.27 17.91
CA SER A 990 -15.24 18.64 19.27
C SER A 990 -16.01 19.95 19.35
N ASP A 991 -15.88 20.85 18.37
CA ASP A 991 -16.63 22.10 18.34
C ASP A 991 -18.12 21.90 18.03
N THR A 992 -18.53 20.75 17.52
CA THR A 992 -19.96 20.40 17.39
C THR A 992 -20.70 20.39 18.74
N ILE A 993 -20.01 20.12 19.85
CA ILE A 993 -20.56 20.16 21.22
C ILE A 993 -21.04 21.57 21.60
N PHE A 994 -20.42 22.62 21.06
CA PHE A 994 -20.90 23.99 21.23
C PHE A 994 -22.31 24.16 20.65
N TYR A 995 -22.55 23.62 19.46
CA TYR A 995 -23.85 23.66 18.80
C TYR A 995 -24.90 22.77 19.49
N GLN A 996 -24.49 21.61 20.05
CA GLN A 996 -25.37 20.84 20.94
C GLN A 996 -25.84 21.68 22.13
N GLY A 997 -24.93 22.42 22.76
CA GLY A 997 -25.26 23.30 23.89
C GLY A 997 -26.24 24.41 23.49
N LEU A 998 -26.01 25.06 22.34
CA LEU A 998 -26.93 26.09 21.81
C LEU A 998 -28.32 25.51 21.47
N ALA A 999 -28.37 24.30 20.93
CA ALA A 999 -29.63 23.63 20.59
C ALA A 999 -30.43 23.27 21.84
N PHE A 1000 -29.79 22.72 22.88
CA PHE A 1000 -30.42 22.46 24.18
C PHE A 1000 -31.00 23.72 24.79
N GLU A 1001 -30.29 24.84 24.71
CA GLU A 1001 -30.79 26.12 25.20
C GLU A 1001 -32.05 26.58 24.44
N GLN A 1002 -32.05 26.49 23.11
CA GLN A 1002 -33.23 26.81 22.28
C GLN A 1002 -34.44 25.88 22.56
N LEU A 1003 -34.19 24.67 23.06
CA LEU A 1003 -35.22 23.72 23.54
C LEU A 1003 -35.64 23.95 25.00
N GLY A 1004 -35.07 24.96 25.69
CA GLY A 1004 -35.35 25.26 27.09
C GLY A 1004 -34.65 24.36 28.11
N GLN A 1005 -33.64 23.59 27.68
CA GLN A 1005 -32.88 22.64 28.48
C GLN A 1005 -31.54 23.24 28.94
N THR A 1006 -31.61 24.27 29.78
CA THR A 1006 -30.42 25.07 30.18
C THR A 1006 -29.37 24.27 30.96
N LYS A 1007 -29.77 23.24 31.72
CA LYS A 1007 -28.84 22.43 32.51
C LYS A 1007 -27.93 21.61 31.59
N GLU A 1008 -28.52 20.98 30.58
CA GLU A 1008 -27.86 20.19 29.55
C GLU A 1008 -26.94 21.08 28.72
N ALA A 1009 -27.42 22.26 28.31
CA ALA A 1009 -26.63 23.27 27.59
C ALA A 1009 -25.35 23.68 28.36
N ASN A 1010 -25.50 24.09 29.62
CA ASN A 1010 -24.36 24.47 30.45
C ASN A 1010 -23.37 23.32 30.68
N GLY A 1011 -23.87 22.08 30.78
CA GLY A 1011 -23.03 20.89 30.88
C GLY A 1011 -22.10 20.73 29.67
N LYS A 1012 -22.61 20.96 28.46
CA LYS A 1012 -21.83 20.91 27.21
C LYS A 1012 -20.75 21.99 27.15
N PHE A 1013 -21.10 23.24 27.51
CA PHE A 1013 -20.14 24.35 27.52
C PHE A 1013 -19.01 24.16 28.55
N HIS A 1014 -19.34 23.69 29.76
CA HIS A 1014 -18.32 23.38 30.76
C HIS A 1014 -17.42 22.22 30.36
N ALA A 1015 -17.96 21.20 29.67
CA ALA A 1015 -17.15 20.09 29.16
C ALA A 1015 -16.04 20.57 28.21
N LEU A 1016 -16.34 21.53 27.32
CA LEU A 1016 -15.35 22.12 26.42
C LEU A 1016 -14.23 22.86 27.17
N ILE A 1017 -14.59 23.66 28.17
CA ILE A 1017 -13.61 24.38 29.01
C ILE A 1017 -12.73 23.39 29.76
N SER A 1018 -13.33 22.44 30.47
CA SER A 1018 -12.60 21.46 31.27
C SER A 1018 -11.68 20.57 30.43
N TYR A 1019 -12.07 20.23 29.20
CA TYR A 1019 -11.21 19.49 28.29
C TYR A 1019 -9.99 20.33 27.90
N GLY A 1020 -10.19 21.54 27.38
CA GLY A 1020 -9.07 22.38 26.95
C GLY A 1020 -8.11 22.71 28.11
N GLU A 1021 -8.61 23.00 29.31
CA GLU A 1021 -7.76 23.27 30.48
C GLU A 1021 -6.92 22.05 30.90
N LYS A 1022 -7.47 20.84 30.74
CA LYS A 1022 -6.81 19.60 31.10
C LYS A 1022 -5.74 19.19 30.08
N HIS A 1023 -6.03 19.37 28.79
CA HIS A 1023 -5.24 18.78 27.70
C HIS A 1023 -4.27 19.75 27.01
N ILE A 1024 -4.28 21.04 27.35
CA ILE A 1024 -3.40 22.06 26.72
C ILE A 1024 -1.90 21.79 26.89
N PHE A 1025 -1.50 21.02 27.90
CA PHE A 1025 -0.10 20.68 28.17
C PHE A 1025 0.31 19.28 27.69
N ASP A 1026 -0.61 18.57 27.04
CA ASP A 1026 -0.35 17.23 26.54
C ASP A 1026 0.64 17.26 25.36
N ASN A 1027 1.45 16.20 25.27
CA ASN A 1027 2.31 15.97 24.11
C ASN A 1027 1.58 15.02 23.16
N ILE A 1028 1.17 15.52 21.99
CA ILE A 1028 0.50 14.72 20.98
C ILE A 1028 1.56 14.03 20.12
N GLU A 1029 1.53 12.70 20.11
CA GLU A 1029 2.34 11.85 19.24
C GLU A 1029 1.42 11.14 18.24
N MET A 1030 1.95 10.80 17.08
CA MET A 1030 1.20 10.08 16.06
C MET A 1030 0.88 8.67 16.57
N ASP A 1031 -0.38 8.25 16.40
CA ASP A 1031 -0.84 6.94 16.85
C ASP A 1031 0.03 5.82 16.24
N TYR A 1032 0.39 4.85 17.07
CA TYR A 1032 1.04 3.62 16.65
C TYR A 1032 0.17 2.87 15.63
N PHE A 1033 -1.15 2.89 15.83
CA PHE A 1033 -2.12 2.18 15.00
C PHE A 1033 -2.77 3.04 13.91
N ALA A 1034 -2.13 4.15 13.53
CA ALA A 1034 -2.56 4.93 12.38
C ALA A 1034 -2.55 4.05 11.11
N VAL A 1035 -3.64 4.08 10.33
CA VAL A 1035 -3.79 3.25 9.12
C VAL A 1035 -3.61 4.05 7.84
N SER A 1036 -4.21 5.24 7.73
CA SER A 1036 -3.98 6.12 6.59
C SER A 1036 -3.94 7.58 7.04
N LEU A 1037 -2.89 8.27 6.63
CA LEU A 1037 -2.74 9.72 6.72
C LEU A 1037 -2.27 10.18 5.34
N PRO A 1038 -3.20 10.45 4.40
CA PRO A 1038 -2.84 10.66 2.99
C PRO A 1038 -2.25 12.03 2.72
N ASP A 1039 -2.28 12.91 3.72
CA ASP A 1039 -1.70 14.24 3.68
C ASP A 1039 -0.21 14.17 3.31
N ALA A 1040 0.06 14.40 2.03
CA ALA A 1040 1.40 14.51 1.46
C ALA A 1040 2.07 15.86 1.82
N LEU A 1041 2.00 16.23 3.11
CA LEU A 1041 2.54 17.48 3.62
C LEU A 1041 4.06 17.46 3.48
N LEU A 1042 4.58 18.43 2.73
CA LEU A 1042 6.02 18.59 2.57
C LEU A 1042 6.66 19.21 3.83
N PHE A 1043 5.95 20.14 4.47
CA PHE A 1043 6.38 20.83 5.67
C PHE A 1043 5.62 20.29 6.87
N LYS A 1044 6.37 19.82 7.88
CA LYS A 1044 5.80 19.16 9.06
C LYS A 1044 5.01 20.12 9.94
N ASP A 1045 3.95 19.59 10.52
CA ASP A 1045 3.18 20.28 11.55
C ASP A 1045 3.84 20.19 12.92
N ASP A 1046 3.66 21.24 13.71
CA ASP A 1046 3.93 21.19 15.14
C ASP A 1046 2.65 20.75 15.87
N HIS A 1047 2.51 19.44 16.08
CA HIS A 1047 1.35 18.84 16.75
C HIS A 1047 1.11 19.40 18.16
N LYS A 1048 2.17 19.85 18.85
CA LYS A 1048 2.02 20.50 20.16
C LYS A 1048 1.34 21.86 20.01
N SER A 1049 1.78 22.65 19.04
CA SER A 1049 1.16 23.95 18.76
C SER A 1049 -0.29 23.78 18.28
N LEU A 1050 -0.58 22.79 17.43
CA LEU A 1050 -1.95 22.47 17.00
C LEU A 1050 -2.84 22.11 18.20
N ASN A 1051 -2.40 21.22 19.09
CA ASN A 1051 -3.16 20.87 20.29
C ASN A 1051 -3.45 22.08 21.20
N VAL A 1052 -2.47 22.99 21.36
CA VAL A 1052 -2.64 24.22 22.14
C VAL A 1052 -3.68 25.14 21.50
N ILE A 1053 -3.65 25.29 20.18
CA ILE A 1053 -4.64 26.07 19.42
C ILE A 1053 -6.03 25.48 19.62
N ASP A 1054 -6.20 24.17 19.44
CA ASP A 1054 -7.47 23.48 19.60
C ASP A 1054 -8.00 23.61 21.03
N CYS A 1055 -7.15 23.45 22.05
CA CYS A 1055 -7.55 23.61 23.44
C CYS A 1055 -8.05 25.03 23.74
N TYR A 1056 -7.34 26.06 23.28
CA TYR A 1056 -7.81 27.45 23.43
C TYR A 1056 -9.11 27.69 22.67
N TYR A 1057 -9.27 27.10 21.49
CA TYR A 1057 -10.49 27.21 20.71
C TYR A 1057 -11.69 26.60 21.45
N LEU A 1058 -11.57 25.39 21.99
CA LEU A 1058 -12.63 24.75 22.75
C LEU A 1058 -12.99 25.54 24.02
N ILE A 1059 -11.99 26.06 24.75
CA ILE A 1059 -12.25 26.93 25.92
C ILE A 1059 -13.00 28.20 25.48
N ALA A 1060 -12.61 28.82 24.36
CA ALA A 1060 -13.28 30.01 23.84
C ALA A 1060 -14.76 29.73 23.52
N LEU A 1061 -15.05 28.60 22.86
CA LEU A 1061 -16.43 28.18 22.57
C LEU A 1061 -17.25 27.95 23.84
N GLY A 1062 -16.69 27.30 24.86
CA GLY A 1062 -17.36 27.12 26.14
C GLY A 1062 -17.70 28.46 26.82
N TYR A 1063 -16.77 29.42 26.81
CA TYR A 1063 -17.06 30.77 27.32
C TYR A 1063 -18.10 31.53 26.49
N LEU A 1064 -18.08 31.41 25.16
CA LEU A 1064 -19.12 31.97 24.29
C LEU A 1064 -20.50 31.40 24.63
N GLY A 1065 -20.59 30.08 24.84
CA GLY A 1065 -21.84 29.41 25.20
C GLY A 1065 -22.40 29.90 26.53
N LEU A 1066 -21.53 30.13 27.51
CA LEU A 1066 -21.88 30.71 28.82
C LEU A 1066 -22.08 32.24 28.80
N ASN A 1067 -22.07 32.86 27.62
CA ASN A 1067 -22.21 34.30 27.42
C ASN A 1067 -21.11 35.13 28.13
N GLN A 1068 -19.91 34.57 28.30
CA GLN A 1068 -18.72 35.20 28.89
C GLN A 1068 -17.77 35.69 27.78
N VAL A 1069 -18.25 36.62 26.97
CA VAL A 1069 -17.62 37.06 25.71
C VAL A 1069 -16.18 37.58 25.90
N ASP A 1070 -15.92 38.36 26.95
CA ASP A 1070 -14.56 38.89 27.23
C ASP A 1070 -13.52 37.77 27.46
N LYS A 1071 -13.92 36.70 28.14
CA LYS A 1071 -13.04 35.54 28.37
C LYS A 1071 -12.82 34.73 27.10
N ALA A 1072 -13.87 34.59 26.29
CA ALA A 1072 -13.75 33.95 24.98
C ALA A 1072 -12.76 34.69 24.08
N HIS A 1073 -12.89 36.02 23.98
CA HIS A 1073 -11.95 36.84 23.22
C HIS A 1073 -10.52 36.72 23.74
N THR A 1074 -10.33 36.71 25.05
CA THR A 1074 -9.00 36.50 25.65
C THR A 1074 -8.36 35.17 25.19
N MET A 1075 -9.14 34.10 25.04
CA MET A 1075 -8.63 32.82 24.52
C MET A 1075 -8.38 32.87 23.00
N MET A 1076 -9.22 33.57 22.25
CA MET A 1076 -9.04 33.77 20.81
C MET A 1076 -7.81 34.63 20.48
N ASP A 1077 -7.49 35.62 21.30
CA ASP A 1077 -6.27 36.43 21.17
C ASP A 1077 -5.03 35.54 21.27
N LYS A 1078 -5.03 34.57 22.20
CA LYS A 1078 -3.94 33.58 22.32
C LYS A 1078 -3.82 32.67 21.09
N ILE A 1079 -4.93 32.34 20.43
CA ILE A 1079 -4.90 31.61 19.16
C ILE A 1079 -4.25 32.48 18.08
N THR A 1080 -4.62 33.76 18.02
CA THR A 1080 -4.11 34.73 17.03
C THR A 1080 -2.60 34.97 17.16
N GLU A 1081 -2.05 34.85 18.37
CA GLU A 1081 -0.59 34.87 18.61
C GLU A 1081 0.14 33.66 18.00
N LEU A 1082 -0.55 32.52 17.82
CA LEU A 1082 0.01 31.27 17.29
C LEU A 1082 -0.28 31.07 15.81
N THR A 1083 -1.48 31.42 15.37
CA THR A 1083 -1.97 31.23 14.00
C THR A 1083 -3.00 32.28 13.60
N ASN A 1084 -2.95 32.72 12.34
CA ASN A 1084 -3.96 33.61 11.77
C ASN A 1084 -4.99 32.88 10.88
N ASN A 1085 -4.87 31.55 10.72
CA ASN A 1085 -5.63 30.75 9.76
C ASN A 1085 -6.42 29.60 10.41
N HIS A 1086 -6.82 29.77 11.68
CA HIS A 1086 -7.69 28.81 12.36
C HIS A 1086 -9.16 29.09 12.01
N GLN A 1087 -9.71 28.35 11.05
CA GLN A 1087 -11.03 28.59 10.45
C GLN A 1087 -12.17 28.60 11.49
N GLY A 1088 -12.13 27.71 12.48
CA GLY A 1088 -13.10 27.70 13.58
C GLY A 1088 -13.07 28.99 14.42
N MET A 1089 -11.90 29.60 14.61
CA MET A 1089 -11.77 30.85 15.36
C MET A 1089 -12.32 32.01 14.53
N LEU A 1090 -11.98 32.07 13.23
CA LEU A 1090 -12.50 33.08 12.30
C LEU A 1090 -14.02 33.06 12.21
N ARG A 1091 -14.63 31.87 12.21
CA ARG A 1091 -16.09 31.69 12.24
C ARG A 1091 -16.74 32.25 13.51
N HIS A 1092 -16.11 32.05 14.67
CA HIS A 1092 -16.73 32.31 15.96
C HIS A 1092 -16.31 33.64 16.61
N CYS A 1093 -15.27 34.33 16.10
CA CYS A 1093 -14.80 35.60 16.68
C CYS A 1093 -15.86 36.71 16.66
N SER A 1094 -16.79 36.66 15.70
CA SER A 1094 -17.91 37.60 15.57
C SER A 1094 -19.26 36.99 15.95
N PHE A 1095 -19.27 35.79 16.54
CA PHE A 1095 -20.49 35.08 16.90
C PHE A 1095 -21.31 35.87 17.92
N LYS A 1096 -22.60 36.02 17.65
CA LYS A 1096 -23.58 36.59 18.57
C LYS A 1096 -24.60 35.52 18.90
N LYS A 1097 -24.80 35.31 20.21
CA LYS A 1097 -25.75 34.35 20.72
C LYS A 1097 -27.18 34.79 20.35
N PHE A 1098 -27.95 33.90 19.73
CA PHE A 1098 -29.33 34.16 19.35
C PHE A 1098 -30.23 34.22 20.58
N SER A 1099 -31.20 35.14 20.59
CA SER A 1099 -32.17 35.24 21.68
C SER A 1099 -33.07 33.99 21.74
N LEU A 1100 -33.48 33.64 22.96
CA LEU A 1100 -34.44 32.56 23.25
C LEU A 1100 -35.82 32.82 22.64
#